data_AF-A0A424IIS1-F1
#
_entry.id   AF-A0A424IIS1-F1
#
_cell.length_a   1.000
_cell.length_b   1.000
_cell.length_c   1.000
_cell.angle_alpha   90.00
_cell.angle_beta   90.00
_cell.angle_gamma   90.00
#
_symmetry.space_group_name_H-M   'P 1'
#
loop_
_entity.id
_entity.type
_entity.pdbx_description
1 polymer ?
#
loop_
_entity_poly.entity_id
_entity_poly.type
_entity_poly.pdbx_seq_one_letter_code
_entity_poly.pdbx_strand_id
1 'polypeptide(L)'
;MRPLKTLCALALAPLCSLSATPLISEFMADNKSALYDEDGDSSDWIELFNPGPNTQDLGGYFLTNDPAEQTRWEIPSPTVLPVGGTVLIFASGKDRRVGELHTNFRLGRSAGGYLALVNPNGQVATQEYADYPEQFENFSYGLAQTGTSSTEILVPENSACRILVPTGNIGNSWRNSSFEDSAWTNATTGIGYERSGGYENLFGSQGDVEDLTYDTNASVYIRIPFSLATPEGLSALTLRMKYDDGFIAYLNGTEVASSNRPAGAPTWNSTAGDDHSDSEAVTFEDTDITQYADLLEANNVLAVHLLNISTTSSDLLCLPRLDAEVVSDPDLGEAGYFQQASPGQNNGTDQGLPAGPVEFSLAGRGFTGSLSVALSTSSPAAQIRYTTNGNIPTTSSSLYTSPISISSSTLLRARSFEASKAPGQVAENGYIELSSDARSFSSNIPVVVMERFSGGTSAANGKAFTFFAFFEPDPRNGRTTLNSPYSLGTRGGWKIRGSSSTGFPKKAYSIEAWNEANRNKDISPLGFPEESDWILNARSTFDRSLMRNGLPYELSNQLGRYAVRTRYVELFKNDNGGNLSFSNDYDGIYTFMEKISRDPERVAVERLPASVNSEPGIAGGYMLKIDRLDPGDSGLSAGGRTLGWV
;
A
#
# COMPACT_ATOMS: atom_id res chain seq x y z
N MET A 1 -69.26 -49.14 10.44
CA MET A 1 -67.97 -48.88 11.11
C MET A 1 -66.84 -49.05 10.11
N ARG A 2 -66.33 -47.93 9.59
CA ARG A 2 -65.10 -47.81 8.78
C ARG A 2 -64.42 -46.51 9.26
N PRO A 3 -63.12 -46.53 9.61
CA PRO A 3 -62.48 -45.37 10.24
C PRO A 3 -62.16 -44.27 9.23
N LEU A 4 -62.47 -43.04 9.63
CA LEU A 4 -62.21 -41.79 8.92
C LEU A 4 -60.71 -41.47 9.05
N LYS A 5 -60.01 -41.35 7.92
CA LYS A 5 -58.61 -40.91 7.86
C LYS A 5 -58.54 -39.40 8.09
N THR A 6 -57.92 -38.98 9.18
CA THR A 6 -57.58 -37.58 9.44
C THR A 6 -56.39 -37.18 8.56
N LEU A 7 -56.63 -36.26 7.64
CA LEU A 7 -55.60 -35.63 6.81
C LEU A 7 -54.97 -34.48 7.62
N CYS A 8 -53.71 -34.63 8.06
CA CYS A 8 -52.94 -33.52 8.60
C CYS A 8 -52.51 -32.60 7.44
N ALA A 9 -53.07 -31.39 7.39
CA ALA A 9 -52.58 -30.32 6.54
C ALA A 9 -51.33 -29.72 7.19
N LEU A 10 -50.17 -29.91 6.56
CA LEU A 10 -48.92 -29.23 6.90
C LEU A 10 -49.03 -27.79 6.38
N ALA A 11 -49.23 -26.82 7.29
CA ALA A 11 -49.13 -25.41 6.94
C ALA A 11 -47.65 -25.06 6.73
N LEU A 12 -47.24 -24.90 5.47
CA LEU A 12 -45.99 -24.23 5.14
C LEU A 12 -46.11 -22.77 5.60
N ALA A 13 -45.39 -22.41 6.66
CA ALA A 13 -45.10 -21.00 6.95
C ALA A 13 -44.27 -20.46 5.77
N PRO A 14 -44.51 -19.22 5.29
CA PRO A 14 -43.61 -18.61 4.35
C PRO A 14 -42.25 -18.48 5.05
N LEU A 15 -41.20 -19.03 4.44
CA LEU A 15 -39.82 -18.67 4.77
C LEU A 15 -39.73 -17.15 4.58
N CYS A 16 -39.69 -16.43 5.69
CA CYS A 16 -39.38 -15.01 5.69
C CYS A 16 -37.95 -14.93 5.16
N SER A 17 -37.76 -14.48 3.92
CA SER A 17 -36.42 -14.13 3.44
C SER A 17 -35.92 -12.99 4.32
N LEU A 18 -34.93 -13.23 5.17
CA LEU A 18 -34.16 -12.12 5.72
C LEU A 18 -33.55 -11.40 4.52
N SER A 19 -34.00 -10.17 4.25
CA SER A 19 -33.23 -9.25 3.43
C SER A 19 -32.01 -8.87 4.26
N ALA A 20 -30.90 -9.58 4.11
CA ALA A 20 -29.68 -9.23 4.82
C ALA A 20 -29.17 -7.88 4.28
N THR A 21 -29.14 -6.89 5.15
CA THR A 21 -28.76 -5.51 4.85
C THR A 21 -27.24 -5.36 4.88
N PRO A 22 -26.65 -4.42 4.12
CA PRO A 22 -25.22 -4.18 4.12
C PRO A 22 -24.75 -3.77 5.53
N LEU A 23 -23.50 -4.09 5.82
CA LEU A 23 -22.90 -3.89 7.13
C LEU A 23 -21.41 -3.54 7.00
N ILE A 24 -20.82 -3.08 8.09
CA ILE A 24 -19.37 -2.92 8.21
C ILE A 24 -18.79 -4.27 8.60
N SER A 25 -18.01 -4.89 7.73
CA SER A 25 -17.37 -6.20 7.97
C SER A 25 -16.07 -6.05 8.73
N GLU A 26 -15.27 -5.06 8.38
CA GLU A 26 -13.92 -4.87 8.90
C GLU A 26 -13.55 -3.39 8.89
N PHE A 27 -12.73 -2.94 9.83
CA PHE A 27 -12.11 -1.62 9.78
C PHE A 27 -10.75 -1.64 10.48
N MET A 28 -9.90 -0.65 10.17
CA MET A 28 -8.64 -0.43 10.86
C MET A 28 -8.45 1.05 11.18
N ALA A 29 -8.41 1.39 12.46
CA ALA A 29 -8.25 2.77 12.94
C ALA A 29 -6.81 3.20 13.24
N ASP A 30 -5.86 2.25 13.25
CA ASP A 30 -4.44 2.52 13.44
C ASP A 30 -3.62 1.80 12.37
N ASN A 31 -3.88 2.18 11.12
CA ASN A 31 -3.14 1.68 9.98
C ASN A 31 -1.80 2.41 9.89
N LYS A 32 -0.70 1.64 9.87
CA LYS A 32 0.65 2.17 9.63
C LYS A 32 1.29 1.57 8.40
N SER A 33 0.90 0.35 8.03
CA SER A 33 1.52 -0.38 6.95
C SER A 33 0.68 -1.51 6.36
N ALA A 34 -0.52 -1.77 6.88
CA ALA A 34 -1.35 -2.89 6.46
C ALA A 34 -1.95 -2.65 5.07
N LEU A 35 -2.40 -1.43 4.82
CA LEU A 35 -2.99 -1.00 3.55
C LEU A 35 -2.52 0.41 3.22
N TYR A 36 -2.35 0.73 1.94
CA TYR A 36 -2.06 2.09 1.50
C TYR A 36 -3.16 2.51 0.55
N ASP A 37 -3.55 3.77 0.64
CA ASP A 37 -4.48 4.39 -0.29
C ASP A 37 -3.76 4.72 -1.63
N GLU A 38 -4.50 5.18 -2.64
CA GLU A 38 -3.98 5.53 -3.96
C GLU A 38 -2.95 6.69 -3.91
N ASP A 39 -2.94 7.43 -2.80
CA ASP A 39 -1.96 8.49 -2.53
C ASP A 39 -0.67 7.96 -1.90
N GLY A 40 -0.66 6.69 -1.49
CA GLY A 40 0.45 6.04 -0.80
C GLY A 40 0.45 6.27 0.71
N ASP A 41 -0.63 6.80 1.27
CA ASP A 41 -0.78 7.03 2.71
C ASP A 41 -1.34 5.79 3.40
N SER A 42 -0.90 5.51 4.62
CA SER A 42 -1.49 4.46 5.48
C SER A 42 -2.72 4.97 6.22
N SER A 43 -3.74 5.41 5.47
CA SER A 43 -5.00 5.91 6.01
C SER A 43 -5.79 4.83 6.77
N ASP A 44 -6.54 5.22 7.80
CA ASP A 44 -7.57 4.36 8.40
C ASP A 44 -8.57 3.93 7.31
N TRP A 45 -9.20 2.77 7.44
CA TRP A 45 -10.14 2.28 6.42
C TRP A 45 -11.29 1.49 7.03
N ILE A 46 -12.39 1.43 6.27
CA ILE A 46 -13.65 0.79 6.58
C ILE A 46 -14.02 -0.09 5.38
N GLU A 47 -14.35 -1.34 5.63
CA GLU A 47 -14.90 -2.24 4.63
C GLU A 47 -16.40 -2.45 4.88
N LEU A 48 -17.19 -2.30 3.82
CA LEU A 48 -18.60 -2.64 3.81
C LEU A 48 -18.82 -3.94 3.05
N PHE A 49 -19.73 -4.77 3.53
CA PHE A 49 -20.03 -6.08 2.99
C PHE A 49 -21.52 -6.26 2.74
N ASN A 50 -21.87 -6.93 1.64
CA ASN A 50 -23.25 -7.29 1.30
C ASN A 50 -23.52 -8.79 1.55
N PRO A 51 -24.12 -9.14 2.71
CA PRO A 51 -24.55 -10.51 2.99
C PRO A 51 -25.85 -10.91 2.27
N GLY A 52 -26.50 -9.97 1.58
CA GLY A 52 -27.83 -10.15 1.01
C GLY A 52 -27.82 -10.92 -0.31
N PRO A 53 -28.95 -11.57 -0.67
CA PRO A 53 -29.06 -12.36 -1.90
C PRO A 53 -29.19 -11.51 -3.17
N ASN A 54 -29.12 -10.18 -3.06
CA ASN A 54 -29.22 -9.26 -4.20
C ASN A 54 -28.13 -8.19 -4.11
N THR A 55 -27.64 -7.74 -5.27
CA THR A 55 -26.78 -6.57 -5.42
C THR A 55 -27.49 -5.32 -4.88
N GLN A 56 -26.74 -4.46 -4.18
CA GLN A 56 -27.28 -3.25 -3.53
C GLN A 56 -26.53 -2.01 -4.02
N ASP A 57 -27.22 -0.88 -4.18
CA ASP A 57 -26.58 0.44 -4.36
C ASP A 57 -26.57 1.15 -3.00
N LEU A 58 -25.37 1.44 -2.49
CA LEU A 58 -25.14 2.16 -1.25
C LEU A 58 -25.21 3.69 -1.42
N GLY A 59 -25.46 4.19 -2.63
CA GLY A 59 -25.68 5.62 -2.85
C GLY A 59 -26.73 6.21 -1.91
N GLY A 60 -26.35 7.27 -1.18
CA GLY A 60 -27.21 7.95 -0.21
C GLY A 60 -27.23 7.32 1.19
N TYR A 61 -26.49 6.23 1.43
CA TYR A 61 -26.17 5.79 2.79
C TYR A 61 -25.18 6.77 3.43
N PHE A 62 -25.00 6.71 4.75
CA PHE A 62 -24.03 7.52 5.47
C PHE A 62 -23.09 6.67 6.31
N LEU A 63 -21.84 7.08 6.40
CA LEU A 63 -20.90 6.62 7.42
C LEU A 63 -20.76 7.70 8.50
N THR A 64 -20.64 7.26 9.75
CA THR A 64 -20.36 8.16 10.87
C THR A 64 -19.50 7.50 11.93
N ASN A 65 -18.64 8.28 12.57
CA ASN A 65 -17.91 7.93 13.78
C ASN A 65 -18.42 8.71 15.02
N ASP A 66 -19.59 9.35 14.92
CA ASP A 66 -20.21 10.11 16.01
C ASP A 66 -21.70 9.75 16.13
N PRO A 67 -22.15 9.17 17.26
CA PRO A 67 -23.56 8.80 17.44
C PRO A 67 -24.51 10.01 17.47
N ALA A 68 -23.99 11.23 17.69
CA ALA A 68 -24.77 12.46 17.64
C ALA A 68 -24.93 13.02 16.21
N GLU A 69 -24.17 12.51 15.24
CA GLU A 69 -24.17 12.96 13.85
C GLU A 69 -24.31 11.78 12.89
N GLN A 70 -25.54 11.23 12.77
CA GLN A 70 -25.77 10.01 11.99
C GLN A 70 -25.62 10.16 10.46
N THR A 71 -25.71 11.40 9.94
CA THR A 71 -25.62 11.69 8.50
C THR A 71 -24.31 12.40 8.13
N ARG A 72 -23.20 12.01 8.78
CA ARG A 72 -21.93 12.75 8.73
C ARG A 72 -21.24 12.72 7.36
N TRP A 73 -21.19 11.56 6.72
CA TRP A 73 -20.58 11.42 5.39
C TRP A 73 -21.42 10.53 4.49
N GLU A 74 -22.08 11.13 3.50
CA GLU A 74 -22.91 10.41 2.52
C GLU A 74 -22.04 9.61 1.54
N ILE A 75 -22.40 8.37 1.23
CA ILE A 75 -21.77 7.55 0.21
C ILE A 75 -22.27 8.02 -1.16
N PRO A 76 -21.39 8.35 -2.13
CA PRO A 76 -21.79 8.84 -3.44
C PRO A 76 -22.59 7.80 -4.22
N SER A 77 -23.57 8.26 -5.02
CA SER A 77 -24.35 7.38 -5.89
C SER A 77 -23.84 7.44 -7.34
N PRO A 78 -23.73 6.30 -8.04
CA PRO A 78 -23.94 4.94 -7.52
C PRO A 78 -22.70 4.42 -6.79
N THR A 79 -22.90 3.65 -5.71
CA THR A 79 -21.87 2.79 -5.12
C THR A 79 -22.44 1.38 -5.07
N VAL A 80 -22.20 0.62 -6.14
CA VAL A 80 -22.78 -0.72 -6.32
C VAL A 80 -21.98 -1.75 -5.53
N LEU A 81 -22.69 -2.54 -4.72
CA LEU A 81 -22.14 -3.60 -3.88
C LEU A 81 -22.78 -4.95 -4.27
N PRO A 82 -22.07 -5.81 -5.04
CA PRO A 82 -22.56 -7.11 -5.47
C PRO A 82 -22.90 -8.07 -4.31
N VAL A 83 -23.62 -9.16 -4.60
CA VAL A 83 -23.90 -10.23 -3.63
C VAL A 83 -22.59 -10.86 -3.15
N GLY A 84 -22.32 -10.80 -1.84
CA GLY A 84 -21.06 -11.28 -1.27
C GLY A 84 -19.86 -10.38 -1.56
N GLY A 85 -20.07 -9.24 -2.23
CA GLY A 85 -19.02 -8.27 -2.52
C GLY A 85 -18.72 -7.36 -1.34
N THR A 86 -17.55 -6.73 -1.38
CA THR A 86 -17.14 -5.69 -0.44
C THR A 86 -16.84 -4.37 -1.15
N VAL A 87 -16.86 -3.27 -0.40
CA VAL A 87 -16.32 -1.98 -0.85
C VAL A 87 -15.46 -1.39 0.26
N LEU A 88 -14.27 -0.93 -0.11
CA LEU A 88 -13.34 -0.28 0.78
C LEU A 88 -13.52 1.24 0.72
N ILE A 89 -13.59 1.88 1.89
CA ILE A 89 -13.69 3.33 2.05
C ILE A 89 -12.65 3.76 3.09
N PHE A 90 -11.72 4.62 2.71
CA PHE A 90 -10.69 5.12 3.62
C PHE A 90 -11.26 6.19 4.55
N ALA A 91 -11.09 6.02 5.86
CA ALA A 91 -11.42 7.03 6.86
C ALA A 91 -10.22 7.97 7.08
N SER A 92 -9.86 8.74 6.05
CA SER A 92 -8.64 9.57 6.06
C SER A 92 -8.88 11.02 6.47
N GLY A 93 -10.13 11.49 6.42
CA GLY A 93 -10.47 12.91 6.55
C GLY A 93 -10.35 13.72 5.25
N LYS A 94 -9.98 13.11 4.12
CA LYS A 94 -9.80 13.79 2.82
C LYS A 94 -11.13 14.21 2.15
N ASP A 95 -12.27 13.62 2.52
CA ASP A 95 -13.61 13.88 1.95
C ASP A 95 -13.69 13.67 0.40
N ARG A 96 -13.07 12.61 -0.11
CA ARG A 96 -13.05 12.25 -1.54
C ARG A 96 -14.25 11.38 -1.91
N ARG A 97 -14.95 11.76 -2.98
CA ARG A 97 -16.22 11.14 -3.43
C ARG A 97 -16.19 10.61 -4.87
N VAL A 98 -15.04 10.70 -5.53
CA VAL A 98 -14.81 10.27 -6.92
C VAL A 98 -13.49 9.51 -6.94
N GLY A 99 -13.45 8.34 -7.58
CA GLY A 99 -12.29 7.45 -7.51
C GLY A 99 -12.30 6.67 -6.20
N GLU A 100 -11.12 6.54 -5.58
CA GLU A 100 -11.01 5.93 -4.25
C GLU A 100 -11.76 6.78 -3.20
N LEU A 101 -12.62 6.15 -2.40
CA LEU A 101 -13.51 6.87 -1.50
C LEU A 101 -12.81 7.20 -0.18
N HIS A 102 -12.91 8.45 0.25
CA HIS A 102 -12.39 8.91 1.54
C HIS A 102 -13.44 9.67 2.36
N THR A 103 -13.66 9.26 3.61
CA THR A 103 -14.56 10.00 4.50
C THR A 103 -13.97 11.36 4.91
N ASN A 104 -14.82 12.24 5.44
CA ASN A 104 -14.42 13.52 6.04
C ASN A 104 -13.99 13.39 7.52
N PHE A 105 -13.72 12.16 7.98
CA PHE A 105 -13.30 11.88 9.36
C PHE A 105 -12.24 10.78 9.43
N ARG A 106 -11.62 10.62 10.60
CA ARG A 106 -10.75 9.50 10.96
C ARG A 106 -11.37 8.66 12.07
N LEU A 107 -10.92 7.42 12.25
CA LEU A 107 -11.46 6.56 13.29
C LEU A 107 -10.78 6.83 14.64
N GLY A 108 -11.51 6.64 15.73
CA GLY A 108 -10.96 6.72 17.07
C GLY A 108 -10.08 5.49 17.37
N ARG A 109 -8.94 5.68 18.03
CA ARG A 109 -8.04 4.57 18.40
C ARG A 109 -8.24 4.06 19.83
N SER A 110 -8.76 4.91 20.71
CA SER A 110 -9.04 4.54 22.09
C SER A 110 -10.35 3.74 22.21
N ALA A 111 -10.46 2.94 23.26
CA ALA A 111 -11.74 2.34 23.64
C ALA A 111 -12.82 3.42 23.82
N GLY A 112 -14.08 3.11 23.51
CA GLY A 112 -15.14 4.11 23.43
C GLY A 112 -15.44 4.59 22.01
N GLY A 113 -14.81 4.01 21.00
CA GLY A 113 -15.00 4.40 19.61
C GLY A 113 -16.42 4.11 19.11
N TYR A 114 -16.88 4.88 18.14
CA TYR A 114 -18.16 4.67 17.48
C TYR A 114 -17.95 4.58 15.97
N LEU A 115 -18.64 3.65 15.32
CA LEU A 115 -18.69 3.54 13.87
C LEU A 115 -20.02 2.92 13.44
N ALA A 116 -20.73 3.55 12.50
CA ALA A 116 -21.99 3.04 11.99
C ALA A 116 -22.18 3.32 10.49
N LEU A 117 -22.87 2.38 9.84
CA LEU A 117 -23.49 2.57 8.52
C LEU A 117 -24.97 2.91 8.73
N VAL A 118 -25.40 4.05 8.20
CA VAL A 118 -26.74 4.59 8.35
C VAL A 118 -27.41 4.61 6.98
N ASN A 119 -28.63 4.11 6.89
CA ASN A 119 -29.36 4.05 5.64
C ASN A 119 -29.91 5.46 5.25
N PRO A 120 -30.44 5.64 4.03
CA PRO A 120 -30.97 6.93 3.57
C PRO A 120 -32.15 7.48 4.38
N ASN A 121 -32.82 6.64 5.19
CA ASN A 121 -33.93 7.07 6.04
C ASN A 121 -33.45 7.61 7.41
N GLY A 122 -32.14 7.63 7.64
CA GLY A 122 -31.51 8.13 8.88
C GLY A 122 -31.53 7.11 10.02
N GLN A 123 -31.75 5.83 9.75
CA GLN A 123 -31.61 4.76 10.74
C GLN A 123 -30.31 4.00 10.52
N VAL A 124 -29.66 3.58 11.61
CA VAL A 124 -28.55 2.62 11.52
C VAL A 124 -29.04 1.39 10.74
N ALA A 125 -28.32 1.03 9.68
CA ALA A 125 -28.79 0.07 8.68
C ALA A 125 -28.98 -1.33 9.30
N THR A 126 -27.98 -1.83 10.03
CA THR A 126 -28.02 -3.16 10.65
C THR A 126 -27.10 -3.27 11.87
N GLN A 127 -25.82 -2.95 11.68
CA GLN A 127 -24.75 -3.12 12.66
C GLN A 127 -24.11 -1.76 12.93
N GLU A 128 -23.98 -1.42 14.20
CA GLU A 128 -23.08 -0.38 14.67
C GLU A 128 -22.02 -1.00 15.58
N TYR A 129 -20.83 -0.42 15.53
CA TYR A 129 -19.78 -0.65 16.50
C TYR A 129 -19.88 0.43 17.57
N ALA A 130 -20.87 0.29 18.45
CA ALA A 130 -21.02 1.15 19.61
C ALA A 130 -20.00 0.74 20.68
N ASP A 131 -19.11 1.67 21.07
CA ASP A 131 -18.08 1.43 22.08
C ASP A 131 -17.10 0.31 21.66
N TYR A 132 -16.57 0.40 20.44
CA TYR A 132 -15.54 -0.54 19.99
C TYR A 132 -14.26 -0.39 20.83
N PRO A 133 -13.51 -1.49 21.04
CA PRO A 133 -12.40 -1.51 21.98
C PRO A 133 -11.17 -0.76 21.45
N GLU A 134 -10.13 -0.62 22.27
CA GLU A 134 -8.86 0.01 21.86
C GLU A 134 -8.29 -0.66 20.60
N GLN A 135 -7.83 0.16 19.66
CA GLN A 135 -7.32 -0.27 18.38
C GLN A 135 -5.81 -0.36 18.43
N PHE A 136 -5.23 -1.35 17.74
CA PHE A 136 -3.81 -1.62 17.78
C PHE A 136 -3.20 -1.42 16.38
N GLU A 137 -2.00 -0.85 16.35
CA GLU A 137 -1.22 -0.67 15.12
C GLU A 137 -1.26 -1.93 14.22
N ASN A 138 -1.81 -1.76 13.02
CA ASN A 138 -1.96 -2.77 11.96
C ASN A 138 -2.83 -3.99 12.31
N PHE A 139 -3.66 -3.92 13.34
CA PHE A 139 -4.74 -4.88 13.58
C PHE A 139 -6.06 -4.27 13.16
N SER A 140 -6.82 -5.00 12.35
CA SER A 140 -8.19 -4.64 12.02
C SER A 140 -9.13 -5.19 13.08
N TYR A 141 -10.33 -4.62 13.15
CA TYR A 141 -11.41 -5.06 13.99
C TYR A 141 -12.67 -5.23 13.13
N GLY A 142 -13.37 -6.34 13.28
CA GLY A 142 -14.44 -6.69 12.36
C GLY A 142 -15.21 -7.93 12.78
N LEU A 143 -16.25 -8.27 12.03
CA LEU A 143 -17.00 -9.52 12.23
C LEU A 143 -16.18 -10.71 11.76
N ALA A 144 -16.17 -11.80 12.53
CA ALA A 144 -15.74 -13.08 11.99
C ALA A 144 -16.60 -13.41 10.77
N GLN A 145 -15.97 -13.91 9.73
CA GLN A 145 -16.67 -14.38 8.55
C GLN A 145 -16.22 -15.83 8.32
N THR A 146 -17.20 -16.70 8.12
CA THR A 146 -16.97 -18.10 7.76
C THR A 146 -17.61 -18.34 6.41
N GLY A 147 -16.88 -18.89 5.47
CA GLY A 147 -17.37 -19.22 4.13
C GLY A 147 -16.29 -20.00 3.42
N THR A 148 -16.67 -20.81 2.42
CA THR A 148 -15.65 -21.49 1.61
C THR A 148 -15.22 -20.54 0.51
N SER A 149 -14.05 -19.93 0.67
CA SER A 149 -13.36 -19.23 -0.41
C SER A 149 -12.75 -20.25 -1.36
N SER A 150 -13.10 -20.16 -2.64
CA SER A 150 -12.48 -20.96 -3.70
C SER A 150 -12.08 -20.07 -4.86
N THR A 151 -10.91 -20.33 -5.44
CA THR A 151 -10.50 -19.70 -6.70
C THR A 151 -11.07 -20.48 -7.87
N GLU A 152 -11.91 -19.83 -8.66
CA GLU A 152 -12.36 -20.30 -9.97
C GLU A 152 -11.51 -19.64 -11.06
N ILE A 153 -10.86 -20.44 -11.90
CA ILE A 153 -10.10 -19.93 -13.05
C ILE A 153 -11.07 -19.80 -14.23
N LEU A 154 -11.57 -18.57 -14.45
CA LEU A 154 -12.54 -18.27 -15.50
C LEU A 154 -11.92 -18.31 -16.90
N VAL A 155 -10.68 -17.82 -17.02
CA VAL A 155 -9.88 -17.92 -18.25
C VAL A 155 -8.53 -18.55 -17.88
N PRO A 156 -8.33 -19.86 -18.10
CA PRO A 156 -7.02 -20.48 -17.90
C PRO A 156 -6.03 -20.12 -19.02
N GLU A 157 -4.74 -20.35 -18.76
CA GLU A 157 -3.73 -20.39 -19.83
C GLU A 157 -4.13 -21.44 -20.89
N ASN A 158 -3.81 -21.18 -22.16
CA ASN A 158 -4.24 -22.00 -23.31
C ASN A 158 -5.77 -22.07 -23.51
N SER A 159 -6.52 -21.05 -23.07
CA SER A 159 -7.94 -20.94 -23.36
C SER A 159 -8.21 -20.84 -24.85
N ALA A 160 -9.29 -21.47 -25.32
CA ALA A 160 -9.74 -21.30 -26.71
C ALA A 160 -10.07 -19.82 -26.97
N CYS A 161 -9.59 -19.29 -28.09
CA CYS A 161 -9.79 -17.90 -28.46
C CYS A 161 -9.94 -17.76 -29.98
N ARG A 162 -10.33 -16.57 -30.42
CA ARG A 162 -10.31 -16.17 -31.81
C ARG A 162 -9.48 -14.92 -32.01
N ILE A 163 -8.69 -14.89 -33.08
CA ILE A 163 -7.74 -13.81 -33.36
C ILE A 163 -7.96 -13.18 -34.74
N LEU A 164 -7.67 -11.88 -34.82
CA LEU A 164 -7.63 -11.12 -36.05
C LEU A 164 -6.47 -10.13 -36.00
N VAL A 165 -5.61 -10.17 -37.01
CA VAL A 165 -4.71 -9.05 -37.32
C VAL A 165 -5.48 -8.13 -38.28
N PRO A 166 -5.95 -6.96 -37.82
CA PRO A 166 -6.77 -6.09 -38.65
C PRO A 166 -5.97 -5.51 -39.82
N THR A 167 -6.59 -5.43 -40.99
CA THR A 167 -6.03 -4.77 -42.19
C THR A 167 -6.68 -3.40 -42.46
N GLY A 168 -7.58 -2.98 -41.57
CA GLY A 168 -8.31 -1.73 -41.62
C GLY A 168 -9.19 -1.56 -40.38
N ASN A 169 -9.81 -0.38 -40.24
CA ASN A 169 -10.68 -0.09 -39.11
C ASN A 169 -12.00 -0.89 -39.20
N ILE A 170 -12.23 -1.77 -38.23
CA ILE A 170 -13.48 -2.56 -38.11
C ILE A 170 -14.43 -2.02 -37.02
N GLY A 171 -14.12 -0.86 -36.45
CA GLY A 171 -14.84 -0.27 -35.31
C GLY A 171 -14.51 -0.96 -33.98
N ASN A 172 -15.32 -0.66 -32.96
CA ASN A 172 -15.10 -1.13 -31.58
C ASN A 172 -16.06 -2.25 -31.14
N SER A 173 -16.99 -2.66 -31.99
CA SER A 173 -18.01 -3.64 -31.64
C SER A 173 -17.43 -5.00 -31.26
N TRP A 174 -16.25 -5.35 -31.78
CA TRP A 174 -15.55 -6.62 -31.52
C TRP A 174 -15.24 -6.89 -30.04
N ARG A 175 -15.22 -5.83 -29.22
CA ARG A 175 -14.99 -5.90 -27.77
C ARG A 175 -16.17 -6.49 -27.01
N ASN A 176 -17.38 -6.42 -27.58
CA ASN A 176 -18.63 -6.80 -26.91
C ASN A 176 -18.87 -8.31 -27.04
N SER A 177 -19.59 -8.89 -26.07
CA SER A 177 -19.95 -10.32 -26.05
C SER A 177 -20.78 -10.73 -27.28
N SER A 178 -21.66 -9.84 -27.75
CA SER A 178 -22.57 -10.09 -28.89
C SER A 178 -21.93 -10.02 -30.28
N PHE A 179 -20.61 -9.79 -30.40
CA PHE A 179 -19.95 -9.71 -31.69
C PHE A 179 -19.73 -11.10 -32.32
N GLU A 180 -20.08 -11.19 -33.61
CA GLU A 180 -19.90 -12.39 -34.42
C GLU A 180 -18.49 -12.46 -35.00
N ASP A 181 -17.61 -13.25 -34.39
CA ASP A 181 -16.22 -13.46 -34.79
C ASP A 181 -15.97 -14.79 -35.48
N SER A 182 -17.01 -15.46 -36.00
CA SER A 182 -16.87 -16.78 -36.67
C SER A 182 -15.94 -16.79 -37.88
N ALA A 183 -15.63 -15.61 -38.45
CA ALA A 183 -14.66 -15.43 -39.53
C ALA A 183 -13.21 -15.27 -39.05
N TRP A 184 -12.96 -15.14 -37.74
CA TRP A 184 -11.63 -14.96 -37.17
C TRP A 184 -10.94 -16.33 -37.01
N THR A 185 -9.60 -16.31 -36.97
CA THR A 185 -8.81 -17.55 -36.84
C THR A 185 -8.98 -18.12 -35.44
N ASN A 186 -9.25 -19.43 -35.33
CA ASN A 186 -9.32 -20.09 -34.02
C ASN A 186 -7.91 -20.39 -33.52
N ALA A 187 -7.63 -20.07 -32.26
CA ALA A 187 -6.35 -20.34 -31.61
C ALA A 187 -6.56 -20.71 -30.13
N THR A 188 -5.48 -20.97 -29.42
CA THR A 188 -5.47 -20.91 -27.95
C THR A 188 -4.59 -19.76 -27.47
N THR A 189 -4.89 -19.19 -26.29
CA THR A 189 -4.12 -18.07 -25.71
C THR A 189 -2.64 -18.41 -25.57
N GLY A 190 -1.79 -17.36 -25.59
CA GLY A 190 -0.38 -17.48 -25.98
C GLY A 190 -0.20 -17.00 -27.41
N ILE A 191 -0.66 -15.78 -27.69
CA ILE A 191 -0.67 -15.18 -29.03
C ILE A 191 0.55 -14.28 -29.17
N GLY A 192 1.37 -14.46 -30.19
CA GLY A 192 2.65 -13.77 -30.26
C GLY A 192 3.59 -14.29 -31.33
N TYR A 193 4.86 -13.92 -31.24
CA TYR A 193 5.98 -14.51 -31.97
C TYR A 193 7.29 -14.16 -31.26
N GLU A 194 8.38 -14.84 -31.64
CA GLU A 194 9.70 -14.66 -31.03
C GLU A 194 10.80 -14.96 -32.06
N ARG A 195 11.73 -14.03 -32.25
CA ARG A 195 12.83 -14.11 -33.25
C ARG A 195 14.24 -14.14 -32.64
N SER A 196 14.36 -13.78 -31.36
CA SER A 196 15.59 -13.71 -30.55
C SER A 196 15.69 -14.86 -29.53
N GLY A 197 14.55 -15.49 -29.22
CA GLY A 197 14.37 -16.67 -28.37
C GLY A 197 13.97 -16.34 -26.93
N GLY A 198 13.04 -17.10 -26.33
CA GLY A 198 12.56 -16.87 -24.96
C GLY A 198 11.10 -17.28 -24.74
N TYR A 199 10.23 -17.03 -25.72
CA TYR A 199 8.77 -17.18 -25.57
C TYR A 199 8.19 -18.43 -26.23
N GLU A 200 8.99 -19.25 -26.91
CA GLU A 200 8.50 -20.30 -27.82
C GLU A 200 7.64 -21.36 -27.12
N ASN A 201 7.85 -21.56 -25.80
CA ASN A 201 7.08 -22.50 -24.99
C ASN A 201 5.76 -21.92 -24.45
N LEU A 202 5.50 -20.63 -24.67
CA LEU A 202 4.30 -19.92 -24.19
C LEU A 202 3.24 -19.79 -25.28
N PHE A 203 3.55 -20.10 -26.54
CA PHE A 203 2.60 -19.98 -27.63
C PHE A 203 1.56 -21.09 -27.64
N GLY A 204 0.30 -20.67 -27.78
CA GLY A 204 -0.83 -21.57 -27.94
C GLY A 204 -0.89 -22.20 -29.32
N SER A 205 -1.78 -23.19 -29.49
CA SER A 205 -2.10 -23.74 -30.80
C SER A 205 -2.61 -22.64 -31.73
N GLN A 206 -1.97 -22.46 -32.89
CA GLN A 206 -2.22 -21.36 -33.84
C GLN A 206 -2.04 -19.96 -33.22
N GLY A 207 -1.25 -19.84 -32.15
CA GLY A 207 -0.95 -18.58 -31.49
C GLY A 207 0.21 -17.81 -32.10
N ASP A 208 1.04 -18.46 -32.92
CA ASP A 208 2.12 -17.81 -33.66
C ASP A 208 1.54 -16.94 -34.79
N VAL A 209 1.75 -15.63 -34.69
CA VAL A 209 1.23 -14.61 -35.62
C VAL A 209 2.34 -13.85 -36.35
N GLU A 210 3.58 -14.37 -36.37
CA GLU A 210 4.72 -13.69 -37.02
C GLU A 210 4.38 -13.30 -38.46
N ASP A 211 3.94 -14.27 -39.27
CA ASP A 211 3.60 -14.11 -40.69
C ASP A 211 2.47 -13.10 -40.96
N LEU A 212 1.67 -12.77 -39.94
CA LEU A 212 0.54 -11.86 -40.06
C LEU A 212 0.85 -10.46 -39.53
N THR A 213 1.78 -10.34 -38.60
CA THR A 213 2.04 -9.09 -37.84
C THR A 213 3.35 -8.43 -38.23
N TYR A 214 4.43 -9.20 -38.39
CA TYR A 214 5.75 -8.67 -38.69
C TYR A 214 5.75 -7.94 -40.04
N ASP A 215 6.39 -6.76 -40.09
CA ASP A 215 6.40 -5.80 -41.20
C ASP A 215 5.01 -5.31 -41.68
N THR A 216 3.93 -5.67 -40.97
CA THR A 216 2.56 -5.48 -41.45
C THR A 216 1.71 -4.67 -40.49
N ASN A 217 1.52 -5.15 -39.26
CA ASN A 217 0.72 -4.47 -38.25
C ASN A 217 1.17 -4.87 -36.85
N ALA A 218 1.31 -3.89 -35.96
CA ALA A 218 1.69 -4.05 -34.57
C ALA A 218 0.51 -4.41 -33.65
N SER A 219 -0.67 -4.65 -34.21
CA SER A 219 -1.90 -4.89 -33.45
C SER A 219 -2.48 -6.28 -33.73
N VAL A 220 -2.91 -6.97 -32.67
CA VAL A 220 -3.71 -8.20 -32.77
C VAL A 220 -4.95 -8.06 -31.89
N TYR A 221 -6.12 -8.38 -32.45
CA TYR A 221 -7.36 -8.48 -31.69
C TYR A 221 -7.62 -9.92 -31.31
N ILE A 222 -7.89 -10.15 -30.04
CA ILE A 222 -8.09 -11.47 -29.45
C ILE A 222 -9.44 -11.46 -28.72
N ARG A 223 -10.26 -12.50 -28.91
CA ARG A 223 -11.52 -12.70 -28.17
C ARG A 223 -11.51 -14.07 -27.52
N ILE A 224 -11.73 -14.09 -26.20
CA ILE A 224 -11.67 -15.28 -25.37
C ILE A 224 -13.03 -15.47 -24.70
N PRO A 225 -13.90 -16.36 -25.23
CA PRO A 225 -15.18 -16.63 -24.61
C PRO A 225 -14.97 -17.46 -23.33
N PHE A 226 -15.72 -17.13 -22.29
CA PHE A 226 -15.78 -17.94 -21.07
C PHE A 226 -17.18 -17.90 -20.46
N SER A 227 -17.48 -18.89 -19.63
CA SER A 227 -18.76 -19.01 -18.93
C SER A 227 -18.55 -18.84 -17.43
N LEU A 228 -19.49 -18.19 -16.77
CA LEU A 228 -19.56 -18.12 -15.31
C LEU A 228 -20.91 -18.70 -14.88
N ALA A 229 -20.89 -19.75 -14.05
CA ALA A 229 -22.11 -20.44 -13.66
C ALA A 229 -23.02 -19.59 -12.76
N THR A 230 -22.41 -18.84 -11.82
CA THR A 230 -23.08 -17.83 -11.01
C THR A 230 -22.06 -16.77 -10.57
N PRO A 231 -22.38 -15.47 -10.67
CA PRO A 231 -21.56 -14.42 -10.05
C PRO A 231 -21.80 -14.29 -8.54
N GLU A 232 -22.75 -15.02 -7.97
CA GLU A 232 -23.04 -14.97 -6.53
C GLU A 232 -21.81 -15.36 -5.71
N GLY A 233 -21.43 -14.49 -4.77
CA GLY A 233 -20.29 -14.74 -3.88
C GLY A 233 -18.95 -14.34 -4.47
N LEU A 234 -18.86 -13.78 -5.68
CA LEU A 234 -17.61 -13.29 -6.22
C LEU A 234 -17.07 -12.14 -5.35
N SER A 235 -15.97 -12.38 -4.66
CA SER A 235 -15.31 -11.43 -3.75
C SER A 235 -14.14 -10.71 -4.40
N ALA A 236 -13.45 -11.36 -5.35
CA ALA A 236 -12.37 -10.73 -6.12
C ALA A 236 -12.32 -11.22 -7.56
N LEU A 237 -11.85 -10.37 -8.46
CA LEU A 237 -11.58 -10.68 -9.87
C LEU A 237 -10.21 -10.13 -10.26
N THR A 238 -9.28 -11.02 -10.62
CA THR A 238 -7.91 -10.64 -10.98
C THR A 238 -7.60 -11.03 -12.42
N LEU A 239 -7.26 -10.04 -13.25
CA LEU A 239 -6.66 -10.27 -14.55
C LEU A 239 -5.15 -10.40 -14.38
N ARG A 240 -4.60 -11.53 -14.79
CA ARG A 240 -3.17 -11.80 -14.80
C ARG A 240 -2.68 -11.81 -16.24
N MET A 241 -1.64 -11.05 -16.54
CA MET A 241 -1.11 -10.92 -17.90
C MET A 241 0.37 -11.26 -17.96
N LYS A 242 0.74 -12.10 -18.92
CA LYS A 242 2.07 -12.13 -19.54
C LYS A 242 1.93 -11.49 -20.91
N TYR A 243 2.70 -10.45 -21.18
CA TYR A 243 2.53 -9.69 -22.41
C TYR A 243 3.82 -9.06 -22.89
N ASP A 244 3.86 -8.75 -24.18
CA ASP A 244 4.93 -8.02 -24.85
C ASP A 244 4.34 -7.40 -26.13
N ASP A 245 4.36 -6.08 -26.35
CA ASP A 245 4.90 -5.01 -25.49
C ASP A 245 3.82 -4.36 -24.63
N GLY A 246 2.57 -4.43 -25.07
CA GLY A 246 1.44 -3.75 -24.42
C GLY A 246 0.11 -4.40 -24.74
N PHE A 247 -0.90 -4.08 -23.93
CA PHE A 247 -2.24 -4.60 -24.14
C PHE A 247 -3.31 -3.63 -23.65
N ILE A 248 -4.51 -3.81 -24.19
CA ILE A 248 -5.74 -3.22 -23.66
C ILE A 248 -6.77 -4.34 -23.55
N ALA A 249 -7.21 -4.65 -22.33
CA ALA A 249 -8.16 -5.69 -22.04
C ALA A 249 -9.57 -5.11 -21.84
N TYR A 250 -10.56 -5.79 -22.40
CA TYR A 250 -11.97 -5.43 -22.34
C TYR A 250 -12.78 -6.62 -21.82
N LEU A 251 -13.65 -6.38 -20.85
CA LEU A 251 -14.65 -7.34 -20.40
C LEU A 251 -16.02 -6.92 -20.93
N ASN A 252 -16.61 -7.76 -21.78
CA ASN A 252 -17.94 -7.53 -22.38
C ASN A 252 -18.12 -6.15 -23.04
N GLY A 253 -17.04 -5.53 -23.53
CA GLY A 253 -17.06 -4.24 -24.23
C GLY A 253 -16.44 -3.09 -23.44
N THR A 254 -16.32 -3.20 -22.12
CA THR A 254 -15.74 -2.18 -21.23
C THR A 254 -14.25 -2.43 -21.03
N GLU A 255 -13.41 -1.39 -21.13
CA GLU A 255 -11.97 -1.47 -20.84
C GLU A 255 -11.77 -1.69 -19.34
N VAL A 256 -11.05 -2.75 -18.94
CA VAL A 256 -10.88 -3.13 -17.53
C VAL A 256 -9.42 -3.08 -17.07
N ALA A 257 -8.46 -3.19 -17.99
CA ALA A 257 -7.03 -3.10 -17.70
C ALA A 257 -6.24 -2.76 -18.96
N SER A 258 -5.08 -2.12 -18.80
CA SER A 258 -4.13 -1.89 -19.88
C SER A 258 -2.72 -1.67 -19.34
N SER A 259 -1.72 -2.07 -20.11
CA SER A 259 -0.33 -1.66 -19.91
C SER A 259 0.31 -1.26 -21.24
N ASN A 260 1.26 -0.33 -21.20
CA ASN A 260 1.92 0.26 -22.37
C ASN A 260 0.91 0.69 -23.46
N ARG A 261 -0.22 1.26 -23.05
CA ARG A 261 -1.25 1.80 -23.94
C ARG A 261 -0.71 3.04 -24.68
N PRO A 262 -1.07 3.27 -25.97
CA PRO A 262 -0.73 4.50 -26.66
C PRO A 262 -1.33 5.73 -25.96
N ALA A 263 -0.63 6.87 -26.00
CA ALA A 263 -1.03 8.14 -25.38
C ALA A 263 -2.35 8.75 -25.93
N GLY A 264 -2.97 8.13 -26.94
CA GLY A 264 -4.23 8.54 -27.56
C GLY A 264 -5.29 7.44 -27.56
N ALA A 265 -6.40 7.69 -28.25
CA ALA A 265 -7.39 6.63 -28.48
C ALA A 265 -6.78 5.53 -29.38
N PRO A 266 -6.79 4.25 -28.97
CA PRO A 266 -6.21 3.18 -29.74
C PRO A 266 -6.97 2.99 -31.06
N THR A 267 -6.20 2.88 -32.14
CA THR A 267 -6.67 2.52 -33.49
C THR A 267 -6.27 1.09 -33.83
N TRP A 268 -6.84 0.55 -34.91
CA TRP A 268 -6.57 -0.82 -35.38
C TRP A 268 -5.11 -1.14 -35.71
N ASN A 269 -4.25 -0.13 -35.82
CA ASN A 269 -2.84 -0.26 -36.13
C ASN A 269 -1.95 0.52 -35.15
N SER A 270 -2.42 0.69 -33.91
CA SER A 270 -1.62 1.33 -32.87
C SER A 270 -0.44 0.45 -32.46
N THR A 271 0.61 1.09 -31.98
CA THR A 271 1.75 0.46 -31.32
C THR A 271 1.61 0.63 -29.80
N ALA A 272 2.40 -0.14 -29.05
CA ALA A 272 2.58 0.08 -27.63
C ALA A 272 3.22 1.47 -27.36
N GLY A 273 2.95 2.02 -26.19
CA GLY A 273 3.47 3.32 -25.75
C GLY A 273 4.92 3.28 -25.31
N ASP A 274 5.39 2.13 -24.83
CA ASP A 274 6.73 1.84 -24.34
C ASP A 274 7.04 0.33 -24.55
N ASP A 275 8.29 -0.03 -24.30
CA ASP A 275 8.87 -1.38 -24.35
C ASP A 275 8.52 -2.18 -23.09
N HIS A 276 8.42 -3.51 -23.19
CA HIS A 276 8.30 -4.39 -22.02
C HIS A 276 9.38 -5.47 -22.05
N SER A 277 10.24 -5.52 -21.03
CA SER A 277 11.45 -6.35 -21.11
C SER A 277 11.15 -7.85 -21.11
N ASP A 278 11.96 -8.65 -21.80
CA ASP A 278 11.71 -10.09 -21.96
C ASP A 278 11.64 -10.85 -20.63
N SER A 279 12.41 -10.38 -19.64
CA SER A 279 12.39 -10.96 -18.30
C SER A 279 11.09 -10.71 -17.54
N GLU A 280 10.41 -9.59 -17.83
CA GLU A 280 9.13 -9.22 -17.24
C GLU A 280 7.97 -9.82 -18.04
N ALA A 281 8.06 -9.86 -19.37
CA ALA A 281 7.05 -10.40 -20.29
C ALA A 281 6.60 -11.84 -19.98
N VAL A 282 7.50 -12.68 -19.42
CA VAL A 282 7.22 -14.07 -19.07
C VAL A 282 6.69 -14.27 -17.64
N THR A 283 6.60 -13.20 -16.86
CA THR A 283 6.08 -13.20 -15.49
C THR A 283 4.66 -12.64 -15.49
N PHE A 284 3.77 -13.21 -14.67
CA PHE A 284 2.41 -12.66 -14.54
C PHE A 284 2.46 -11.32 -13.81
N GLU A 285 1.89 -10.30 -14.44
CA GLU A 285 1.46 -9.06 -13.79
C GLU A 285 -0.02 -9.18 -13.43
N ASP A 286 -0.33 -8.96 -12.14
CA ASP A 286 -1.69 -9.06 -11.62
C ASP A 286 -2.33 -7.67 -11.59
N THR A 287 -3.53 -7.55 -12.14
CA THR A 287 -4.38 -6.36 -12.04
C THR A 287 -5.70 -6.74 -11.38
N ASP A 288 -6.02 -6.12 -10.24
CA ASP A 288 -7.32 -6.23 -9.61
C ASP A 288 -8.37 -5.48 -10.44
N ILE A 289 -9.35 -6.23 -10.94
CA ILE A 289 -10.47 -5.72 -11.75
C ILE A 289 -11.81 -6.02 -11.08
N THR A 290 -11.83 -6.24 -9.76
CA THR A 290 -13.03 -6.58 -8.97
C THR A 290 -14.14 -5.54 -9.12
N GLN A 291 -13.78 -4.26 -9.27
CA GLN A 291 -14.74 -3.17 -9.53
C GLN A 291 -15.58 -3.35 -10.81
N TYR A 292 -15.17 -4.23 -11.72
CA TYR A 292 -15.87 -4.55 -12.98
C TYR A 292 -16.61 -5.90 -12.93
N ALA A 293 -16.72 -6.53 -11.76
CA ALA A 293 -17.39 -7.82 -11.61
C ALA A 293 -18.90 -7.77 -11.97
N ASP A 294 -19.52 -6.60 -11.89
CA ASP A 294 -20.91 -6.35 -12.32
C ASP A 294 -21.12 -6.47 -13.83
N LEU A 295 -20.04 -6.42 -14.63
CA LEU A 295 -20.08 -6.70 -16.07
C LEU A 295 -20.21 -8.19 -16.38
N LEU A 296 -19.98 -9.08 -15.41
CA LEU A 296 -20.02 -10.53 -15.65
C LEU A 296 -21.46 -11.01 -15.84
N GLU A 297 -21.66 -11.72 -16.94
CA GLU A 297 -22.90 -12.40 -17.31
C GLU A 297 -22.68 -13.93 -17.28
N ALA A 298 -23.70 -14.70 -17.65
CA ALA A 298 -23.55 -16.15 -17.81
C ALA A 298 -22.57 -16.51 -18.94
N ASN A 299 -22.51 -15.70 -19.99
CA ASN A 299 -21.59 -15.84 -21.12
C ASN A 299 -20.81 -14.55 -21.30
N ASN A 300 -19.49 -14.63 -21.23
CA ASN A 300 -18.61 -13.49 -21.25
C ASN A 300 -17.60 -13.59 -22.38
N VAL A 301 -17.03 -12.43 -22.73
CA VAL A 301 -15.84 -12.35 -23.58
C VAL A 301 -14.81 -11.45 -22.90
N LEU A 302 -13.62 -12.00 -22.70
CA LEU A 302 -12.41 -11.21 -22.48
C LEU A 302 -11.81 -10.92 -23.86
N ALA A 303 -11.89 -9.65 -24.27
CA ALA A 303 -11.30 -9.17 -25.50
C ALA A 303 -9.97 -8.47 -25.20
N VAL A 304 -8.93 -8.68 -26.01
CA VAL A 304 -7.63 -8.05 -25.84
C VAL A 304 -7.20 -7.40 -27.16
N HIS A 305 -6.80 -6.14 -27.09
CA HIS A 305 -6.03 -5.47 -28.14
C HIS A 305 -4.56 -5.56 -27.75
N LEU A 306 -3.86 -6.54 -28.32
CA LEU A 306 -2.43 -6.72 -28.15
C LEU A 306 -1.67 -5.72 -29.04
N LEU A 307 -0.64 -5.11 -28.47
CA LEU A 307 0.15 -4.05 -29.06
C LEU A 307 1.64 -4.42 -29.01
N ASN A 308 2.30 -4.32 -30.15
CA ASN A 308 3.75 -4.36 -30.27
C ASN A 308 4.29 -2.91 -30.33
N ILE A 309 5.50 -2.64 -29.85
CA ILE A 309 6.13 -1.32 -29.91
C ILE A 309 6.41 -0.88 -31.35
N SER A 310 6.60 -1.83 -32.28
CA SER A 310 6.72 -1.55 -33.70
C SER A 310 6.28 -2.72 -34.57
N THR A 311 6.12 -2.51 -35.88
CA THR A 311 5.86 -3.62 -36.82
C THR A 311 7.07 -4.53 -37.02
N THR A 312 8.24 -4.15 -36.52
CA THR A 312 9.52 -4.86 -36.73
C THR A 312 10.18 -5.28 -35.42
N SER A 313 9.42 -5.33 -34.32
CA SER A 313 9.99 -5.86 -33.07
C SER A 313 10.37 -7.33 -33.25
N SER A 314 11.29 -7.80 -32.42
CA SER A 314 11.71 -9.20 -32.42
C SER A 314 10.60 -10.15 -31.96
N ASP A 315 9.64 -9.62 -31.24
CA ASP A 315 8.83 -10.40 -30.33
C ASP A 315 7.50 -9.72 -30.00
N LEU A 316 6.56 -10.55 -29.55
CA LEU A 316 5.18 -10.19 -29.20
C LEU A 316 4.61 -11.30 -28.32
N LEU A 317 3.85 -10.98 -27.28
CA LEU A 317 3.21 -11.98 -26.42
C LEU A 317 1.90 -11.49 -25.83
N CYS A 318 0.91 -12.37 -25.77
CA CYS A 318 -0.32 -12.18 -25.01
C CYS A 318 -0.80 -13.52 -24.45
N LEU A 319 -0.63 -13.71 -23.15
CA LEU A 319 -1.10 -14.88 -22.41
C LEU A 319 -1.86 -14.41 -21.16
N PRO A 320 -3.18 -14.16 -21.28
CA PRO A 320 -4.04 -13.79 -20.16
C PRO A 320 -4.43 -15.01 -19.32
N ARG A 321 -4.68 -14.75 -18.04
CA ARG A 321 -5.42 -15.61 -17.13
C ARG A 321 -6.39 -14.75 -16.31
N LEU A 322 -7.62 -15.23 -16.10
CA LEU A 322 -8.63 -14.54 -15.31
C LEU A 322 -9.05 -15.44 -14.15
N ASP A 323 -8.77 -14.99 -12.93
CA ASP A 323 -9.12 -15.68 -11.69
C ASP A 323 -10.25 -14.93 -10.99
N ALA A 324 -11.27 -15.66 -10.54
CA ALA A 324 -12.29 -15.16 -9.63
C ALA A 324 -12.17 -15.86 -8.28
N GLU A 325 -12.24 -15.12 -7.20
CA GLU A 325 -12.42 -15.67 -5.87
C GLU A 325 -13.90 -15.63 -5.53
N VAL A 326 -14.43 -16.78 -5.13
CA VAL A 326 -15.84 -16.95 -4.81
C VAL A 326 -15.95 -17.40 -3.36
N VAL A 327 -16.69 -16.64 -2.56
CA VAL A 327 -17.09 -16.94 -1.19
C VAL A 327 -18.52 -17.46 -1.22
N SER A 328 -18.67 -18.74 -0.90
CA SER A 328 -20.00 -19.32 -0.67
C SER A 328 -20.34 -19.29 0.82
N ASP A 329 -21.59 -18.88 1.12
CA ASP A 329 -22.21 -18.92 2.46
C ASP A 329 -21.40 -18.18 3.55
N PRO A 330 -21.21 -16.84 3.44
CA PRO A 330 -20.52 -16.05 4.45
C PRO A 330 -21.39 -15.92 5.71
N ASP A 331 -21.33 -16.93 6.57
CA ASP A 331 -21.85 -16.88 7.93
C ASP A 331 -21.07 -15.82 8.72
N LEU A 332 -21.80 -14.91 9.37
CA LEU A 332 -21.23 -13.84 10.18
C LEU A 332 -21.18 -14.28 11.65
N GLY A 333 -19.99 -14.16 12.25
CA GLY A 333 -19.76 -14.39 13.67
C GLY A 333 -19.58 -13.11 14.47
N GLU A 334 -19.03 -13.25 15.67
CA GLU A 334 -18.80 -12.14 16.60
C GLU A 334 -17.69 -11.19 16.13
N ALA A 335 -17.71 -9.96 16.63
CA ALA A 335 -16.66 -8.99 16.35
C ALA A 335 -15.37 -9.29 17.13
N GLY A 336 -14.21 -9.15 16.48
CA GLY A 336 -12.91 -9.38 17.08
C GLY A 336 -11.76 -8.78 16.28
N TYR A 337 -10.55 -8.94 16.80
CA TYR A 337 -9.32 -8.43 16.17
C TYR A 337 -8.78 -9.42 15.16
N PHE A 338 -8.39 -8.94 13.98
CA PHE A 338 -7.66 -9.74 13.00
C PHE A 338 -6.21 -9.24 12.95
N GLN A 339 -5.28 -10.17 13.14
CA GLN A 339 -3.85 -9.87 13.06
C GLN A 339 -3.41 -9.58 11.63
N GLN A 340 -4.04 -10.24 10.67
CA GLN A 340 -3.87 -10.00 9.25
C GLN A 340 -5.20 -9.44 8.76
N ALA A 341 -5.20 -8.16 8.37
CA ALA A 341 -6.35 -7.56 7.73
C ALA A 341 -6.64 -8.21 6.38
N SER A 342 -7.91 -8.18 5.99
CA SER A 342 -8.44 -8.87 4.80
C SER A 342 -9.29 -7.93 3.93
N PRO A 343 -8.80 -6.74 3.57
CA PRO A 343 -9.56 -5.85 2.68
C PRO A 343 -9.82 -6.54 1.33
N GLY A 344 -11.08 -6.49 0.88
CA GLY A 344 -11.56 -7.18 -0.31
C GLY A 344 -11.91 -8.65 -0.09
N GLN A 345 -11.72 -9.18 1.12
CA GLN A 345 -11.72 -10.62 1.40
C GLN A 345 -12.52 -10.97 2.65
N ASN A 346 -12.73 -12.27 2.84
CA ASN A 346 -13.38 -12.80 4.03
C ASN A 346 -12.42 -12.72 5.24
N ASN A 347 -12.87 -12.13 6.35
CA ASN A 347 -12.09 -11.97 7.58
C ASN A 347 -11.62 -13.28 8.24
N GLY A 348 -12.27 -14.41 7.92
CA GLY A 348 -12.00 -15.69 8.56
C GLY A 348 -12.41 -15.72 10.03
N THR A 349 -11.90 -16.72 10.75
CA THR A 349 -12.22 -16.97 12.17
C THR A 349 -11.07 -16.69 13.14
N ASP A 350 -9.88 -16.37 12.63
CA ASP A 350 -8.68 -16.21 13.43
C ASP A 350 -8.67 -14.83 14.11
N GLN A 351 -9.49 -14.73 15.16
CA GLN A 351 -9.59 -13.55 16.00
C GLN A 351 -8.61 -13.63 17.17
N GLY A 352 -7.74 -12.63 17.30
CA GLY A 352 -6.74 -12.59 18.35
C GLY A 352 -6.42 -11.18 18.80
N LEU A 353 -6.90 -10.80 19.99
CA LEU A 353 -6.39 -9.62 20.69
C LEU A 353 -4.86 -9.76 20.82
N PRO A 354 -4.07 -8.73 20.45
CA PRO A 354 -2.63 -8.78 20.67
C PRO A 354 -2.31 -8.91 22.17
N ALA A 355 -1.29 -9.71 22.48
CA ALA A 355 -0.74 -9.75 23.82
C ALA A 355 -0.20 -8.37 24.23
N GLY A 356 -0.26 -8.06 25.53
CA GLY A 356 0.02 -6.71 26.03
C GLY A 356 1.43 -6.21 25.66
N PRO A 357 1.64 -4.89 25.52
CA PRO A 357 2.92 -4.33 25.11
C PRO A 357 4.05 -4.72 26.07
N VAL A 358 5.28 -4.67 25.57
CA VAL A 358 6.50 -4.89 26.37
C VAL A 358 7.13 -3.54 26.70
N GLU A 359 7.27 -3.29 27.99
CA GLU A 359 7.91 -2.09 28.53
C GLU A 359 9.38 -2.35 28.86
N PHE A 360 10.24 -1.40 28.50
CA PHE A 360 11.67 -1.43 28.79
C PHE A 360 11.96 -0.56 30.01
N SER A 361 12.70 -1.09 30.98
CA SER A 361 13.14 -0.34 32.17
C SER A 361 14.08 0.84 31.87
N LEU A 362 14.70 0.85 30.69
CA LEU A 362 15.56 1.93 30.21
C LEU A 362 15.11 2.32 28.80
N ALA A 363 14.93 3.61 28.57
CA ALA A 363 14.79 4.13 27.21
C ALA A 363 16.12 3.97 26.45
N GLY A 364 16.03 3.82 25.12
CA GLY A 364 17.20 3.78 24.26
C GLY A 364 18.07 5.03 24.38
N ARG A 365 19.38 4.84 24.28
CA ARG A 365 20.40 5.83 24.65
C ARG A 365 21.78 5.46 24.15
N GLY A 366 22.69 6.43 24.17
CA GLY A 366 24.11 6.11 24.23
C GLY A 366 24.54 5.69 25.64
N PHE A 367 25.55 4.83 25.74
CA PHE A 367 26.07 4.31 27.01
C PHE A 367 27.56 3.97 26.95
N THR A 368 28.16 3.71 28.10
CA THR A 368 29.51 3.13 28.20
C THR A 368 29.53 2.03 29.25
N GLY A 369 30.42 1.05 29.10
CA GLY A 369 30.46 -0.09 30.00
C GLY A 369 29.32 -1.05 29.68
N SER A 370 28.46 -1.35 30.64
CA SER A 370 27.28 -2.19 30.41
C SER A 370 26.02 -1.59 31.02
N LEU A 371 24.88 -1.90 30.40
CA LEU A 371 23.54 -1.63 30.91
C LEU A 371 22.87 -2.95 31.32
N SER A 372 21.98 -2.87 32.30
CA SER A 372 21.07 -3.96 32.66
C SER A 372 19.64 -3.52 32.35
N VAL A 373 19.04 -4.12 31.33
CA VAL A 373 17.70 -3.78 30.82
C VAL A 373 16.72 -4.85 31.25
N ALA A 374 15.87 -4.53 32.22
CA ALA A 374 14.68 -5.32 32.52
C ALA A 374 13.56 -5.04 31.51
N LEU A 375 12.81 -6.09 31.17
CA LEU A 375 11.59 -6.06 30.38
C LEU A 375 10.40 -6.42 31.26
N SER A 376 9.23 -5.86 30.97
CA SER A 376 7.98 -6.16 31.67
C SER A 376 6.77 -6.07 30.74
N THR A 377 5.68 -6.72 31.12
CA THR A 377 4.38 -6.60 30.46
C THR A 377 3.30 -6.69 31.54
N SER A 378 2.13 -6.12 31.29
CA SER A 378 1.05 -6.03 32.28
C SER A 378 0.44 -7.40 32.62
N SER A 379 0.49 -8.35 31.68
CA SER A 379 -0.06 -9.70 31.87
C SER A 379 0.97 -10.64 32.49
N PRO A 380 0.74 -11.17 33.72
CA PRO A 380 1.65 -12.14 34.33
C PRO A 380 1.61 -13.51 33.63
N ALA A 381 0.62 -13.77 32.79
CA ALA A 381 0.51 -15.01 32.00
C ALA A 381 1.32 -14.95 30.69
N ALA A 382 1.70 -13.74 30.25
CA ALA A 382 2.42 -13.55 29.00
C ALA A 382 3.92 -13.87 29.14
N GLN A 383 4.46 -14.55 28.13
CA GLN A 383 5.88 -14.77 27.96
C GLN A 383 6.48 -13.64 27.11
N ILE A 384 7.51 -12.98 27.61
CA ILE A 384 8.27 -12.00 26.81
C ILE A 384 9.38 -12.73 26.06
N ARG A 385 9.43 -12.54 24.74
CA ARG A 385 10.52 -13.00 23.87
C ARG A 385 11.29 -11.81 23.33
N TYR A 386 12.60 -11.97 23.15
CA TYR A 386 13.46 -10.88 22.67
C TYR A 386 14.56 -11.35 21.72
N THR A 387 15.10 -10.38 20.98
CA THR A 387 16.25 -10.52 20.09
C THR A 387 17.21 -9.34 20.30
N THR A 388 18.51 -9.55 20.12
CA THR A 388 19.55 -8.51 20.25
C THR A 388 20.19 -8.17 18.91
N ASN A 389 19.67 -8.73 17.81
CA ASN A 389 20.21 -8.58 16.47
C ASN A 389 19.26 -7.80 15.53
N GLY A 390 18.21 -7.18 16.08
CA GLY A 390 17.25 -6.41 15.30
C GLY A 390 16.17 -7.22 14.56
N ASN A 391 16.15 -8.56 14.68
CA ASN A 391 15.09 -9.41 14.12
C ASN A 391 13.79 -9.30 14.92
N ILE A 392 12.64 -9.48 14.28
CA ILE A 392 11.34 -9.55 14.96
C ILE A 392 11.34 -10.77 15.92
N PRO A 393 11.03 -10.61 17.21
CA PRO A 393 10.96 -11.74 18.13
C PRO A 393 9.81 -12.70 17.80
N THR A 394 10.12 -13.98 17.73
CA THR A 394 9.18 -15.10 17.51
C THR A 394 9.02 -15.93 18.78
N THR A 395 8.12 -16.92 18.77
CA THR A 395 7.99 -17.91 19.87
C THR A 395 9.27 -18.73 20.08
N SER A 396 10.11 -18.88 19.05
CA SER A 396 11.42 -19.54 19.13
C SER A 396 12.56 -18.64 19.57
N SER A 397 12.33 -17.32 19.70
CA SER A 397 13.34 -16.37 20.19
C SER A 397 13.62 -16.56 21.69
N SER A 398 14.66 -15.90 22.20
CA SER A 398 15.08 -16.04 23.60
C SER A 398 13.96 -15.63 24.56
N LEU A 399 13.66 -16.50 25.53
CA LEU A 399 12.72 -16.20 26.60
C LEU A 399 13.37 -15.25 27.61
N TYR A 400 12.68 -14.17 27.95
CA TYR A 400 13.10 -13.26 29.00
C TYR A 400 12.83 -13.87 30.38
N THR A 401 13.89 -14.08 31.17
CA THR A 401 13.81 -14.64 32.53
C THR A 401 14.53 -13.77 33.57
N SER A 402 15.40 -12.87 33.13
CA SER A 402 16.17 -11.95 33.97
C SER A 402 16.64 -10.74 33.15
N PRO A 403 17.00 -9.62 33.79
CA PRO A 403 17.47 -8.43 33.09
C PRO A 403 18.60 -8.71 32.09
N ILE A 404 18.49 -8.15 30.89
CA ILE A 404 19.41 -8.37 29.78
C ILE A 404 20.63 -7.45 29.95
N SER A 405 21.83 -8.03 29.92
CA SER A 405 23.07 -7.25 29.93
C SER A 405 23.43 -6.79 28.52
N ILE A 406 23.52 -5.47 28.31
CA ILE A 406 23.93 -4.85 27.05
C ILE A 406 25.33 -4.28 27.25
N SER A 407 26.33 -4.83 26.55
CA SER A 407 27.74 -4.42 26.67
C SER A 407 28.36 -3.93 25.36
N SER A 408 27.56 -3.85 24.29
CA SER A 408 27.93 -3.32 22.98
C SER A 408 26.71 -2.72 22.30
N SER A 409 26.90 -1.93 21.24
CA SER A 409 25.79 -1.39 20.45
C SER A 409 24.82 -2.50 20.05
N THR A 410 23.55 -2.37 20.45
CA THR A 410 22.53 -3.41 20.34
C THR A 410 21.18 -2.82 19.98
N LEU A 411 20.54 -3.36 18.93
CA LEU A 411 19.12 -3.15 18.67
C LEU A 411 18.32 -4.24 19.39
N LEU A 412 17.82 -3.91 20.59
CA LEU A 412 17.05 -4.83 21.41
C LEU A 412 15.57 -4.72 21.03
N ARG A 413 14.99 -5.84 20.62
CA ARG A 413 13.58 -5.94 20.26
C ARG A 413 12.91 -6.98 21.14
N ALA A 414 11.70 -6.69 21.58
CA ALA A 414 10.93 -7.59 22.43
C ALA A 414 9.44 -7.53 22.11
N ARG A 415 8.75 -8.65 22.28
CA ARG A 415 7.28 -8.69 22.28
C ARG A 415 6.76 -9.81 23.16
N SER A 416 5.51 -9.72 23.57
CA SER A 416 4.86 -10.70 24.44
C SER A 416 4.09 -11.75 23.65
N PHE A 417 3.93 -12.93 24.24
CA PHE A 417 3.15 -14.04 23.72
C PHE A 417 2.31 -14.60 24.86
N GLU A 418 1.01 -14.69 24.67
CA GLU A 418 0.07 -15.19 25.67
C GLU A 418 -0.86 -16.20 25.00
N ALA A 419 -1.26 -17.25 25.72
CA ALA A 419 -2.16 -18.26 25.16
C ALA A 419 -3.47 -17.61 24.69
N SER A 420 -3.97 -18.04 23.53
CA SER A 420 -5.21 -17.53 22.92
C SER A 420 -5.20 -16.03 22.57
N LYS A 421 -4.01 -15.43 22.47
CA LYS A 421 -3.81 -14.06 21.97
C LYS A 421 -2.90 -14.06 20.76
N ALA A 422 -3.07 -13.08 19.88
CA ALA A 422 -2.07 -12.81 18.86
C ALA A 422 -0.77 -12.34 19.53
N PRO A 423 0.38 -12.52 18.88
CA PRO A 423 1.63 -11.94 19.38
C PRO A 423 1.50 -10.42 19.58
N GLY A 424 2.04 -9.91 20.69
CA GLY A 424 1.99 -8.49 21.00
C GLY A 424 2.79 -7.64 20.01
N GLN A 425 2.56 -6.32 20.05
CA GLN A 425 3.34 -5.35 19.29
C GLN A 425 4.83 -5.45 19.60
N VAL A 426 5.67 -5.20 18.60
CA VAL A 426 7.12 -5.20 18.80
C VAL A 426 7.55 -3.89 19.41
N ALA A 427 8.11 -3.96 20.62
CA ALA A 427 8.81 -2.85 21.23
C ALA A 427 10.30 -2.93 20.90
N GLU A 428 10.92 -1.77 20.62
CA GLU A 428 12.31 -1.67 20.16
C GLU A 428 13.05 -0.53 20.85
N ASN A 429 14.32 -0.76 21.21
CA ASN A 429 15.23 0.29 21.64
C ASN A 429 16.64 0.01 21.10
N GLY A 430 17.22 1.02 20.44
CA GLY A 430 18.66 1.06 20.14
C GLY A 430 19.46 1.52 21.37
N TYR A 431 20.44 0.71 21.77
CA TYR A 431 21.45 1.08 22.76
C TYR A 431 22.79 1.22 22.06
N ILE A 432 23.41 2.40 22.15
CA ILE A 432 24.58 2.75 21.35
C ILE A 432 25.81 2.83 22.26
N GLU A 433 26.77 1.93 22.09
CA GLU A 433 28.00 1.97 22.88
C GLU A 433 28.86 3.14 22.41
N LEU A 434 29.33 3.97 23.35
CA LEU A 434 30.15 5.14 23.09
C LEU A 434 31.61 4.86 23.45
N SER A 435 32.52 5.29 22.60
CA SER A 435 33.91 5.49 22.99
C SER A 435 34.04 6.68 23.96
N SER A 436 35.23 6.85 24.56
CA SER A 436 35.50 7.94 25.50
C SER A 436 35.39 9.34 24.88
N ASP A 437 35.75 9.50 23.60
CA ASP A 437 35.68 10.77 22.88
C ASP A 437 34.22 11.11 22.49
N ALA A 438 33.42 10.15 22.03
CA ALA A 438 31.98 10.34 21.80
C ALA A 438 31.20 10.59 23.11
N ARG A 439 31.56 9.92 24.21
CA ARG A 439 30.97 10.18 25.53
C ARG A 439 31.19 11.63 25.98
N SER A 440 32.34 12.20 25.64
CA SER A 440 32.72 13.57 26.02
C SER A 440 32.14 14.63 25.08
N PHE A 441 31.52 14.20 23.97
CA PHE A 441 30.91 15.10 23.01
C PHE A 441 29.76 15.91 23.64
N SER A 442 29.71 17.19 23.27
CA SER A 442 28.57 18.03 23.59
C SER A 442 28.36 19.08 22.51
N SER A 443 27.11 19.32 22.13
CA SER A 443 26.70 20.41 21.23
C SER A 443 25.54 21.21 21.83
N ASN A 444 25.26 22.39 21.31
CA ASN A 444 24.05 23.17 21.60
C ASN A 444 22.98 23.02 20.51
N ILE A 445 23.25 22.23 19.49
CA ILE A 445 22.28 21.82 18.47
C ILE A 445 22.05 20.31 18.59
N PRO A 446 20.93 19.80 18.06
CA PRO A 446 20.61 18.38 18.10
C PRO A 446 21.66 17.53 17.38
N VAL A 447 21.67 16.24 17.72
CA VAL A 447 22.52 15.25 17.09
C VAL A 447 21.65 14.18 16.45
N VAL A 448 21.96 13.82 15.21
CA VAL A 448 21.44 12.62 14.56
C VAL A 448 22.56 11.60 14.55
N VAL A 449 22.27 10.39 15.05
CA VAL A 449 23.16 9.24 14.92
C VAL A 449 22.55 8.29 13.91
N MET A 450 23.33 7.91 12.91
CA MET A 450 23.05 6.78 12.02
C MET A 450 23.87 5.59 12.52
N GLU A 451 23.20 4.62 13.12
CA GLU A 451 23.80 3.40 13.67
C GLU A 451 23.45 2.21 12.77
N ARG A 452 24.45 1.42 12.35
CA ARG A 452 24.24 0.21 11.56
C ARG A 452 24.32 -1.07 12.38
N PHE A 453 24.71 -0.98 13.65
CA PHE A 453 25.04 -2.11 14.50
C PHE A 453 26.00 -3.06 13.76
N SER A 454 25.82 -4.38 13.84
CA SER A 454 26.67 -5.34 13.11
C SER A 454 26.51 -5.35 11.58
N GLY A 455 25.84 -4.35 10.99
CA GLY A 455 25.58 -4.23 9.56
C GLY A 455 24.28 -4.91 9.13
N GLY A 456 23.23 -4.13 8.87
CA GLY A 456 21.95 -4.61 8.34
C GLY A 456 21.93 -4.79 6.81
N THR A 457 20.94 -5.55 6.33
CA THR A 457 20.64 -5.76 4.90
C THR A 457 20.23 -4.46 4.20
N SER A 458 20.49 -4.34 2.90
CA SER A 458 19.91 -3.27 2.08
C SER A 458 18.44 -3.57 1.79
N ALA A 459 17.58 -2.55 1.74
CA ALA A 459 16.22 -2.70 1.25
C ALA A 459 16.21 -2.86 -0.29
N ALA A 460 15.13 -3.45 -0.80
CA ALA A 460 14.93 -3.72 -2.23
C ALA A 460 15.00 -2.46 -3.10
N ASN A 461 14.67 -1.28 -2.54
CA ASN A 461 14.76 0.02 -3.22
C ASN A 461 16.18 0.64 -3.24
N GLY A 462 17.21 -0.13 -2.87
CA GLY A 462 18.61 0.28 -2.87
C GLY A 462 19.04 1.15 -1.69
N LYS A 463 18.15 1.47 -0.73
CA LYS A 463 18.52 2.16 0.52
C LYS A 463 19.17 1.18 1.51
N ALA A 464 20.25 1.59 2.17
CA ALA A 464 20.91 0.79 3.19
C ALA A 464 20.21 0.95 4.55
N PHE A 465 19.98 -0.15 5.27
CA PHE A 465 19.41 -0.10 6.62
C PHE A 465 20.30 0.69 7.59
N THR A 466 19.66 1.48 8.43
CA THR A 466 20.25 2.13 9.62
C THR A 466 19.16 2.34 10.68
N PHE A 467 19.58 2.45 11.94
CA PHE A 467 18.78 2.99 13.01
C PHE A 467 19.15 4.44 13.22
N PHE A 468 18.16 5.33 13.13
CA PHE A 468 18.31 6.74 13.42
C PHE A 468 18.00 7.00 14.90
N ALA A 469 18.91 7.66 15.60
CA ALA A 469 18.67 8.20 16.94
C ALA A 469 18.82 9.72 16.93
N PHE A 470 17.76 10.42 17.32
CA PHE A 470 17.70 11.88 17.39
C PHE A 470 17.86 12.33 18.83
N PHE A 471 18.96 12.99 19.14
CA PHE A 471 19.23 13.58 20.45
C PHE A 471 18.97 15.08 20.39
N GLU A 472 18.22 15.60 21.36
CA GLU A 472 17.92 17.03 21.45
C GLU A 472 18.62 17.69 22.64
N PRO A 473 18.84 19.01 22.60
CA PRO A 473 19.40 19.73 23.73
C PRO A 473 18.55 19.54 24.99
N ASP A 474 19.18 19.20 26.11
CA ASP A 474 18.48 19.11 27.39
C ASP A 474 17.89 20.49 27.73
N PRO A 475 16.57 20.61 27.95
CA PRO A 475 15.91 21.91 28.16
C PRO A 475 16.43 22.67 29.38
N ARG A 476 17.12 21.99 30.32
CA ARG A 476 17.66 22.60 31.54
C ARG A 476 18.99 23.30 31.33
N ASN A 477 19.82 22.82 30.40
CA ASN A 477 21.18 23.34 30.19
C ASN A 477 21.50 23.71 28.73
N GLY A 478 20.60 23.42 27.79
CA GLY A 478 20.74 23.71 26.37
C GLY A 478 21.85 22.89 25.68
N ARG A 479 22.26 21.75 26.26
CA ARG A 479 23.32 20.89 25.72
C ARG A 479 22.80 19.53 25.31
N THR A 480 23.18 19.10 24.13
CA THR A 480 23.00 17.72 23.65
C THR A 480 24.22 16.90 24.01
N THR A 481 24.02 15.71 24.57
CA THR A 481 25.07 14.74 24.89
C THR A 481 24.61 13.34 24.50
N LEU A 482 25.54 12.48 24.11
CA LEU A 482 25.19 11.15 23.60
C LEU A 482 24.93 10.12 24.72
N ASN A 483 25.46 10.33 25.92
CA ASN A 483 25.24 9.44 27.07
C ASN A 483 23.94 9.75 27.82
N SER A 484 22.84 9.90 27.06
CA SER A 484 21.50 10.22 27.55
C SER A 484 20.44 9.58 26.65
N PRO A 485 19.17 9.49 27.05
CA PRO A 485 18.11 9.07 26.14
C PRO A 485 18.02 9.96 24.91
N TYR A 486 17.82 9.37 23.74
CA TYR A 486 17.40 10.12 22.55
C TYR A 486 15.91 10.47 22.64
N SER A 487 15.47 11.53 21.94
CA SER A 487 14.04 11.90 21.89
C SER A 487 13.26 11.03 20.92
N LEU A 488 13.89 10.53 19.86
CA LEU A 488 13.29 9.64 18.87
C LEU A 488 14.32 8.62 18.38
N GLY A 489 13.90 7.36 18.33
CA GLY A 489 14.64 6.26 17.72
C GLY A 489 13.78 5.59 16.67
N THR A 490 14.31 5.34 15.48
CA THR A 490 13.56 4.64 14.43
C THR A 490 14.47 3.83 13.52
N ARG A 491 13.94 2.72 13.04
CA ARG A 491 14.47 2.02 11.86
C ARG A 491 14.30 2.89 10.64
N GLY A 492 15.18 2.71 9.67
CA GLY A 492 15.06 3.40 8.41
C GLY A 492 16.11 3.04 7.39
N GLY A 493 16.02 3.70 6.25
CA GLY A 493 16.94 3.58 5.15
C GLY A 493 17.61 4.89 4.82
N TRP A 494 18.78 4.82 4.21
CA TRP A 494 19.43 5.99 3.64
C TRP A 494 20.03 5.71 2.26
N LYS A 495 20.15 6.77 1.46
CA LYS A 495 20.93 6.79 0.21
C LYS A 495 21.63 8.12 0.03
N ILE A 496 22.73 8.13 -0.72
CA ILE A 496 23.38 9.38 -1.12
C ILE A 496 22.42 10.17 -2.02
N ARG A 497 22.33 11.49 -1.77
CA ARG A 497 21.46 12.41 -2.49
C ARG A 497 22.25 13.42 -3.33
N GLY A 498 21.67 13.75 -4.47
CA GLY A 498 22.09 14.83 -5.37
C GLY A 498 22.62 14.31 -6.69
N SER A 499 22.91 15.22 -7.62
CA SER A 499 23.54 14.89 -8.90
C SER A 499 25.03 15.27 -8.84
N SER A 500 25.38 16.52 -9.15
CA SER A 500 26.78 16.98 -9.06
C SER A 500 27.35 16.92 -7.64
N SER A 501 26.52 17.11 -6.61
CA SER A 501 26.96 17.06 -5.21
C SER A 501 27.35 15.66 -4.72
N THR A 502 27.02 14.60 -5.46
CA THR A 502 27.50 13.23 -5.14
C THR A 502 29.02 13.13 -5.19
N GLY A 503 29.67 13.96 -6.01
CA GLY A 503 31.12 14.04 -6.10
C GLY A 503 31.80 14.80 -4.95
N PHE A 504 31.04 15.46 -4.07
CA PHE A 504 31.64 16.22 -2.96
C PHE A 504 32.19 15.29 -1.88
N PRO A 505 33.27 15.67 -1.16
CA PRO A 505 33.83 14.84 -0.10
C PRO A 505 32.80 14.51 0.99
N LYS A 506 32.07 15.53 1.45
CA LYS A 506 30.95 15.38 2.37
C LYS A 506 29.67 15.07 1.60
N LYS A 507 28.99 13.99 1.94
CA LYS A 507 27.80 13.51 1.21
C LYS A 507 26.53 14.07 1.83
N ALA A 508 25.56 14.43 0.99
CA ALA A 508 24.19 14.64 1.44
C ALA A 508 23.42 13.31 1.39
N TYR A 509 22.44 13.15 2.26
CA TYR A 509 21.66 11.91 2.35
C TYR A 509 20.16 12.20 2.22
N SER A 510 19.47 11.32 1.51
CA SER A 510 18.04 11.13 1.67
C SER A 510 17.88 10.01 2.69
N ILE A 511 17.08 10.25 3.72
CA ILE A 511 16.79 9.26 4.76
C ILE A 511 15.28 9.02 4.80
N GLU A 512 14.89 7.84 5.24
CA GLU A 512 13.49 7.42 5.32
C GLU A 512 13.30 6.61 6.59
N ALA A 513 12.24 6.89 7.35
CA ALA A 513 11.85 6.06 8.48
C ALA A 513 11.00 4.87 7.98
N TRP A 514 11.23 3.71 8.60
CA TRP A 514 10.64 2.44 8.16
C TRP A 514 9.82 1.75 9.26
N ASN A 515 8.76 1.08 8.82
CA ASN A 515 8.02 0.09 9.60
C ASN A 515 8.68 -1.31 9.49
N GLU A 516 8.00 -2.33 10.03
CA GLU A 516 8.49 -3.71 10.08
C GLU A 516 8.65 -4.37 8.71
N ALA A 517 7.88 -3.92 7.72
CA ALA A 517 7.99 -4.38 6.33
C ALA A 517 9.06 -3.61 5.53
N ASN A 518 9.86 -2.76 6.20
CA ASN A 518 10.78 -1.81 5.56
C ASN A 518 10.10 -0.86 4.56
N ARG A 519 8.83 -0.52 4.83
CA ARG A 519 8.04 0.47 4.10
C ARG A 519 7.99 1.76 4.89
N ASN A 520 7.57 2.85 4.25
CA ASN A 520 7.54 4.17 4.84
C ASN A 520 6.73 4.21 6.14
N LYS A 521 7.29 4.89 7.14
CA LYS A 521 6.66 5.13 8.43
C LYS A 521 6.83 6.59 8.78
N ASP A 522 5.72 7.26 9.06
CA ASP A 522 5.78 8.64 9.49
C ASP A 522 6.33 8.80 10.90
N ILE A 523 7.20 9.80 11.06
CA ILE A 523 7.82 10.20 12.32
C ILE A 523 7.79 11.73 12.44
N SER A 524 7.87 12.25 13.68
CA SER A 524 7.93 13.69 13.97
C SER A 524 9.28 14.05 14.62
N PRO A 525 10.40 14.02 13.88
CA PRO A 525 11.71 14.34 14.42
C PRO A 525 11.82 15.85 14.67
N LEU A 526 12.42 16.23 15.81
CA LEU A 526 12.84 17.61 16.10
C LEU A 526 11.70 18.64 16.13
N GLY A 527 10.46 18.19 16.35
CA GLY A 527 9.25 19.02 16.34
C GLY A 527 8.71 19.37 14.96
N PHE A 528 9.18 18.69 13.91
CA PHE A 528 8.60 18.82 12.57
C PHE A 528 7.34 17.97 12.42
N PRO A 529 6.36 18.37 11.61
CA PRO A 529 5.18 17.56 11.33
C PRO A 529 5.54 16.18 10.78
N GLU A 530 4.62 15.23 10.93
CA GLU A 530 4.83 13.83 10.55
C GLU A 530 5.26 13.68 9.07
N GLU A 531 6.24 12.81 8.85
CA GLU A 531 6.66 12.29 7.55
C GLU A 531 7.62 11.11 7.70
N SER A 532 7.68 10.31 6.66
CA SER A 532 8.63 9.25 6.39
C SER A 532 9.93 9.72 5.73
N ASP A 533 9.92 10.65 4.76
CA ASP A 533 11.12 11.06 4.01
C ASP A 533 11.75 12.37 4.51
N TRP A 534 13.05 12.30 4.83
CA TRP A 534 13.83 13.44 5.33
C TRP A 534 15.15 13.60 4.59
N ILE A 535 15.78 14.77 4.76
CA ILE A 535 17.04 15.11 4.10
C ILE A 535 18.07 15.55 5.13
N LEU A 536 19.26 14.93 5.07
CA LEU A 536 20.48 15.44 5.69
C LEU A 536 21.30 16.16 4.62
N ASN A 537 21.17 17.48 4.57
CA ASN A 537 21.80 18.29 3.54
C ASN A 537 23.19 18.79 3.97
N ALA A 538 24.19 18.59 3.10
CA ALA A 538 25.60 18.62 3.47
C ALA A 538 26.44 19.56 2.60
N ARG A 539 25.87 20.64 2.06
CA ARG A 539 26.39 21.47 0.93
C ARG A 539 27.73 22.20 1.18
N SER A 540 28.68 21.57 1.86
CA SER A 540 29.95 22.08 2.36
C SER A 540 30.89 22.64 1.30
N THR A 541 30.82 22.17 0.05
CA THR A 541 31.68 22.69 -1.03
C THR A 541 31.22 24.05 -1.55
N PHE A 542 29.90 24.23 -1.73
CA PHE A 542 29.32 25.39 -2.41
C PHE A 542 28.68 26.39 -1.44
N ASP A 543 28.12 25.91 -0.33
CA ASP A 543 27.59 26.72 0.75
C ASP A 543 28.39 26.43 2.03
N ARG A 544 29.51 27.14 2.17
CA ARG A 544 30.37 27.03 3.36
C ARG A 544 29.74 27.64 4.61
N SER A 545 28.71 28.48 4.44
CA SER A 545 27.98 29.08 5.56
C SER A 545 26.94 28.12 6.14
N LEU A 546 26.49 27.13 5.36
CA LEU A 546 25.32 26.30 5.62
C LEU A 546 24.00 27.09 5.76
N MET A 547 24.00 28.39 5.48
CA MET A 547 22.83 29.27 5.64
C MET A 547 22.01 29.46 4.37
N ARG A 548 22.52 29.06 3.20
CA ARG A 548 21.91 29.41 1.91
C ARG A 548 20.47 28.90 1.77
N ASN A 549 20.18 27.72 2.32
CA ASN A 549 18.82 27.19 2.34
C ASN A 549 18.09 27.57 3.63
N GLY A 550 18.75 27.39 4.79
CA GLY A 550 18.10 27.58 6.09
C GLY A 550 17.57 29.00 6.30
N LEU A 551 18.37 30.03 5.98
CA LEU A 551 17.99 31.42 6.23
C LEU A 551 16.77 31.88 5.40
N PRO A 552 16.73 31.75 4.06
CA PRO A 552 15.57 32.19 3.30
C PRO A 552 14.32 31.36 3.56
N TYR A 553 14.45 30.06 3.88
CA TYR A 553 13.30 29.22 4.21
C TYR A 553 12.68 29.62 5.54
N GLU A 554 13.52 29.82 6.55
CA GLU A 554 13.08 30.33 7.85
C GLU A 554 12.41 31.71 7.72
N LEU A 555 12.99 32.62 6.94
CA LEU A 555 12.39 33.93 6.68
C LEU A 555 11.02 33.80 6.00
N SER A 556 10.85 32.89 5.04
CA SER A 556 9.56 32.64 4.40
C SER A 556 8.51 32.14 5.40
N ASN A 557 8.88 31.19 6.26
CA ASN A 557 8.00 30.66 7.30
C ASN A 557 7.59 31.74 8.30
N GLN A 558 8.51 32.63 8.71
CA GLN A 558 8.20 33.77 9.57
C GLN A 558 7.25 34.79 8.90
N LEU A 559 7.23 34.85 7.56
CA LEU A 559 6.29 35.65 6.78
C LEU A 559 4.94 34.95 6.55
N GLY A 560 4.73 33.77 7.14
CA GLY A 560 3.50 32.98 6.98
C GLY A 560 3.40 32.28 5.63
N ARG A 561 4.52 32.08 4.93
CA ARG A 561 4.56 31.36 3.65
C ARG A 561 5.39 30.10 3.82
N TYR A 562 4.75 28.94 3.67
CA TYR A 562 5.44 27.67 3.78
C TYR A 562 6.69 27.64 2.91
N ALA A 563 7.81 27.34 3.56
CA ALA A 563 9.02 26.84 2.97
C ALA A 563 9.51 25.67 3.82
N VAL A 564 10.27 24.76 3.20
CA VAL A 564 10.83 23.58 3.86
C VAL A 564 11.41 23.94 5.23
N ARG A 565 10.88 23.32 6.29
CA ARG A 565 11.37 23.52 7.65
C ARG A 565 12.78 22.92 7.76
N THR A 566 13.67 23.63 8.45
CA THR A 566 15.08 23.22 8.58
C THR A 566 15.58 23.34 10.00
N ARG A 567 16.48 22.44 10.39
CA ARG A 567 17.23 22.50 11.65
C ARG A 567 18.69 22.18 11.38
N TYR A 568 19.61 22.90 12.03
CA TYR A 568 21.00 22.44 12.07
C TYR A 568 21.14 21.26 13.02
N VAL A 569 21.86 20.24 12.58
CA VAL A 569 22.16 19.05 13.39
C VAL A 569 23.62 18.67 13.24
N GLU A 570 24.17 18.06 14.27
CA GLU A 570 25.41 17.31 14.21
C GLU A 570 25.11 15.89 13.71
N LEU A 571 25.91 15.34 12.81
CA LEU A 571 25.75 13.96 12.36
C LEU A 571 26.90 13.10 12.86
N PHE A 572 26.55 11.95 13.44
CA PHE A 572 27.45 10.81 13.56
C PHE A 572 26.95 9.68 12.67
N LYS A 573 27.87 9.02 11.96
CA LYS A 573 27.57 7.94 11.03
C LYS A 573 28.45 6.73 11.32
N ASN A 574 27.92 5.83 12.16
CA ASN A 574 28.56 4.58 12.52
C ASN A 574 28.18 3.48 11.54
N ASP A 575 29.02 3.32 10.51
CA ASP A 575 28.88 2.28 9.50
C ASP A 575 29.83 1.09 9.71
N ASN A 576 30.72 1.19 10.70
CA ASN A 576 31.77 0.20 10.94
C ASN A 576 31.34 -0.92 11.91
N GLY A 577 30.23 -0.74 12.61
CA GLY A 577 29.64 -1.70 13.56
C GLY A 577 30.39 -1.86 14.88
N GLY A 578 31.38 -1.00 15.13
CA GLY A 578 32.03 -0.81 16.42
C GLY A 578 31.26 0.16 17.32
N ASN A 579 31.93 0.63 18.37
CA ASN A 579 31.40 1.67 19.22
C ASN A 579 31.36 3.02 18.48
N LEU A 580 30.34 3.82 18.76
CA LEU A 580 30.20 5.16 18.22
C LEU A 580 31.32 6.04 18.76
N SER A 581 32.10 6.64 17.86
CA SER A 581 33.27 7.45 18.19
C SER A 581 33.24 8.82 17.55
N PHE A 582 33.80 9.81 18.25
CA PHE A 582 33.95 11.15 17.67
C PHE A 582 35.01 11.13 16.57
N SER A 583 36.13 10.46 16.80
CA SER A 583 37.26 10.48 15.86
C SER A 583 36.98 9.78 14.52
N ASN A 584 36.13 8.75 14.50
CA ASN A 584 35.86 7.98 13.27
C ASN A 584 34.47 8.21 12.67
N ASP A 585 33.47 8.52 13.50
CA ASP A 585 32.07 8.50 13.06
C ASP A 585 31.44 9.90 13.02
N TYR A 586 32.02 10.91 13.67
CA TYR A 586 31.53 12.28 13.56
C TYR A 586 31.76 12.83 12.16
N ASP A 587 30.68 13.20 11.49
CA ASP A 587 30.73 13.71 10.12
C ASP A 587 30.56 15.24 10.08
N GLY A 588 30.11 15.88 11.17
CA GLY A 588 29.98 17.33 11.24
C GLY A 588 28.55 17.83 11.10
N ILE A 589 28.42 19.14 10.85
CA ILE A 589 27.12 19.83 10.80
C ILE A 589 26.40 19.59 9.46
N TYR A 590 25.10 19.34 9.55
CA TYR A 590 24.15 19.21 8.46
C TYR A 590 22.96 20.16 8.66
N THR A 591 22.29 20.51 7.56
CA THR A 591 20.92 21.03 7.61
C THR A 591 19.98 19.85 7.47
N PHE A 592 19.35 19.43 8.57
CA PHE A 592 18.22 18.51 8.56
C PHE A 592 17.00 19.26 8.02
N MET A 593 16.28 18.67 7.08
CA MET A 593 15.16 19.35 6.42
C MET A 593 14.12 18.39 5.86
N GLU A 594 12.90 18.89 5.73
CA GLU A 594 11.80 18.18 5.06
C GLU A 594 12.14 17.91 3.59
N LYS A 595 11.61 16.81 3.06
CA LYS A 595 11.40 16.67 1.63
C LYS A 595 10.10 17.39 1.27
N ILE A 596 10.08 18.07 0.11
CA ILE A 596 8.83 18.63 -0.41
C ILE A 596 7.97 17.46 -0.86
N SER A 597 6.78 17.35 -0.30
CA SER A 597 5.76 16.34 -0.61
C SER A 597 4.37 16.97 -0.58
N ARG A 598 3.39 16.25 -1.14
CA ARG A 598 1.97 16.58 -1.03
C ARG A 598 1.52 16.18 0.35
N ASP A 599 1.16 17.15 1.17
CA ASP A 599 0.79 16.92 2.57
C ASP A 599 0.17 18.22 3.13
N PRO A 600 -0.88 18.16 3.95
CA PRO A 600 -1.50 19.34 4.56
C PRO A 600 -0.54 20.22 5.35
N GLU A 601 0.51 19.65 5.93
CA GLU A 601 1.53 20.37 6.70
C GLU A 601 2.71 20.87 5.83
N ARG A 602 2.65 20.65 4.51
CA ARG A 602 3.63 21.07 3.50
C ARG A 602 2.94 21.73 2.29
N VAL A 603 2.88 21.02 1.16
CA VAL A 603 2.17 21.47 -0.05
C VAL A 603 0.80 20.82 -0.06
N ALA A 604 -0.19 21.53 0.46
CA ALA A 604 -1.57 21.10 0.53
C ALA A 604 -2.23 21.11 -0.86
N VAL A 605 -1.86 20.15 -1.69
CA VAL A 605 -2.41 19.90 -3.02
C VAL A 605 -2.77 18.43 -3.10
N GLU A 606 -4.02 18.16 -3.45
CA GLU A 606 -4.50 16.79 -3.61
C GLU A 606 -3.76 16.09 -4.75
N ARG A 607 -3.54 14.78 -4.61
CA ARG A 607 -3.02 13.96 -5.69
C ARG A 607 -4.14 13.70 -6.69
N LEU A 608 -3.81 13.74 -7.97
CA LEU A 608 -4.74 13.35 -9.03
C LEU A 608 -4.37 11.93 -9.46
N PRO A 609 -5.20 10.92 -9.14
CA PRO A 609 -4.94 9.56 -9.60
C PRO A 609 -5.13 9.47 -11.12
N ALA A 610 -4.46 8.49 -11.75
CA ALA A 610 -4.50 8.32 -13.22
C ALA A 610 -5.92 8.05 -13.76
N SER A 611 -6.79 7.50 -12.90
CA SER A 611 -8.21 7.27 -13.18
C SER A 611 -9.00 8.58 -13.37
N VAL A 612 -8.55 9.69 -12.75
CA VAL A 612 -9.19 11.00 -12.84
C VAL A 612 -8.60 11.78 -14.02
N ASN A 613 -9.28 11.69 -15.17
CA ASN A 613 -8.78 12.22 -16.46
C ASN A 613 -9.75 13.17 -17.17
N SER A 614 -10.85 13.57 -16.51
CA SER A 614 -11.85 14.49 -17.06
C SER A 614 -12.34 15.50 -16.03
N GLU A 615 -12.92 16.61 -16.51
CA GLU A 615 -13.56 17.60 -15.64
C GLU A 615 -14.84 17.02 -15.00
N PRO A 616 -15.17 17.40 -13.75
CA PRO A 616 -14.46 18.38 -12.93
C PRO A 616 -13.28 17.80 -12.13
N GLY A 617 -13.06 16.48 -12.15
CA GLY A 617 -12.07 15.82 -11.29
C GLY A 617 -10.63 16.25 -11.53
N ILE A 618 -10.27 16.66 -12.75
CA ILE A 618 -8.93 17.20 -13.04
C ILE A 618 -8.73 18.65 -12.56
N ALA A 619 -9.76 19.33 -12.06
CA ALA A 619 -9.65 20.72 -11.60
C ALA A 619 -8.93 20.77 -10.23
N GLY A 620 -7.83 21.51 -10.13
CA GLY A 620 -7.10 21.63 -8.86
C GLY A 620 -5.71 22.24 -8.97
N GLY A 621 -4.93 22.05 -7.91
CA GLY A 621 -3.51 22.41 -7.88
C GLY A 621 -2.67 21.31 -8.52
N TYR A 622 -1.58 21.70 -9.19
CA TYR A 622 -0.60 20.77 -9.74
C TYR A 622 0.77 21.06 -9.11
N MET A 623 1.53 20.00 -8.84
CA MET A 623 2.93 20.13 -8.47
C MET A 623 3.80 19.72 -9.65
N LEU A 624 4.67 20.63 -10.07
CA LEU A 624 5.61 20.44 -11.16
C LEU A 624 7.03 20.58 -10.62
N LYS A 625 7.94 19.68 -11.00
CA LYS A 625 9.36 19.82 -10.71
C LYS A 625 10.07 20.47 -11.89
N ILE A 626 10.86 21.50 -11.59
CA ILE A 626 11.82 22.05 -12.55
C ILE A 626 13.17 21.42 -12.24
N ASP A 627 13.33 20.17 -12.64
CA ASP A 627 14.56 19.42 -12.46
C ASP A 627 14.81 18.51 -13.67
N ARG A 628 15.96 17.85 -13.69
CA ARG A 628 16.18 16.72 -14.59
C ARG A 628 15.11 15.65 -14.31
N LEU A 629 14.51 15.11 -15.36
CA LEU A 629 13.69 13.91 -15.27
C LEU A 629 14.61 12.74 -14.89
N ASP A 630 14.27 12.06 -13.80
CA ASP A 630 14.80 10.76 -13.44
C ASP A 630 14.24 9.69 -14.42
N PRO A 631 14.88 8.51 -14.54
CA PRO A 631 14.33 7.42 -15.35
C PRO A 631 12.88 7.10 -14.93
N GLY A 632 11.98 7.04 -15.91
CA GLY A 632 10.53 6.84 -15.69
C GLY A 632 9.72 8.11 -15.42
N ASP A 633 10.35 9.26 -15.23
CA ASP A 633 9.61 10.51 -15.10
C ASP A 633 9.06 10.99 -16.44
N SER A 634 7.80 11.44 -16.42
CA SER A 634 7.18 12.17 -17.52
C SER A 634 7.13 13.67 -17.22
N GLY A 635 6.99 14.48 -18.27
CA GLY A 635 6.93 15.93 -18.13
C GLY A 635 6.48 16.64 -19.39
N LEU A 636 6.50 17.97 -19.34
CA LEU A 636 6.24 18.83 -20.48
C LEU A 636 7.40 19.78 -20.72
N SER A 637 7.58 20.20 -21.97
CA SER A 637 8.57 21.21 -22.34
C SER A 637 7.87 22.55 -22.51
N ALA A 638 8.28 23.55 -21.72
CA ALA A 638 7.76 24.91 -21.80
C ALA A 638 8.88 25.93 -21.56
N GLY A 639 8.93 26.98 -22.41
CA GLY A 639 9.90 28.08 -22.24
C GLY A 639 11.37 27.63 -22.28
N GLY A 640 11.70 26.56 -23.00
CA GLY A 640 13.04 25.98 -23.06
C GLY A 640 13.47 25.25 -21.78
N ARG A 641 12.52 24.90 -20.91
CA ARG A 641 12.71 24.10 -19.70
C ARG A 641 11.85 22.85 -19.76
N THR A 642 12.39 21.75 -19.28
CA THR A 642 11.62 20.55 -18.97
C THR A 642 11.02 20.70 -17.57
N LEU A 643 9.72 20.47 -17.47
CA LEU A 643 8.96 20.45 -16.23
C LEU A 643 8.48 19.00 -16.04
N GLY A 644 8.94 18.32 -15.00
CA GLY A 644 8.47 16.99 -14.65
C GLY A 644 7.18 17.07 -13.83
N TRP A 645 6.33 16.06 -13.98
CA TRP A 645 5.25 15.83 -13.02
C TRP A 645 5.87 15.36 -11.69
N VAL A 646 5.26 15.75 -10.57
CA VAL A 646 5.68 15.33 -9.21
C VAL A 646 4.66 14.36 -8.64
#